data_AF-A0A949XLI5-F1
#
_entry.id   AF-A0A949XLI5-F1
#
_cell.length_a   1.000
_cell.length_b   1.000
_cell.length_c   1.000
_cell.angle_alpha   90.00
_cell.angle_beta   90.00
_cell.angle_gamma   90.00
#
_symmetry.space_group_name_H-M   'P 1'
#
loop_
_entity.id
_entity.type
_entity.pdbx_description
1 polymer ?
#
loop_
_entity_poly.entity_id
_entity_poly.type
_entity_poly.pdbx_seq_one_letter_code
_entity_poly.pdbx_strand_id
1 'polypeptide(L)'
;MEPHDILKSGMPLRLLSLALATVALVAAQNPSTTPDGDSSDTATAPPPLTCPAGAPVAAVDLRVRSLPNPDPLPFQTINHLSEGDTLLYNPVLRPHEKRPGEVALVMVPEKREAGKDALIVTQPKAAGTPQQWKIPRTISLAAFVYGAQGLSKKKVEGFLSQDDLLIAQLADYAAKTAQTEALVEALENTDSSAASVNAALSGFASQYGLAVQIDKTAPPAVQAQTLFATMNPQLATYNPLASSTAERVGQTASLATAAAALFFGSPIGLAAGGTAMLLDLRYIAFPGTQFRSSFAQPLAGDKGLNLCGQRTPAPPHTRVAYIWAVRIPNTRTPSIQIGPASYIPPGQKTSVPVQVADPEWKYLQRSRNWGLLNDKGQKTPVKVLKLGNQKALELDLGKSVAAGDYKLQGFWDWTAFDAEGPIHVRPLSTFQNVRLEPKSQDALIAKAGKTPVTLVGTDFEFAEKVQLKKIGDEFATPQPVRFILPKGLREGPQTHMDVQVDTADLDAGNYEFLISQQDGKNHSVEFNVLPSPPRVDDLPILANTGLSTQHYVLKGARLDLISKLNAAGVKFDLGPANQDASERNLTVQLQAGLKPGAAVPVEEYVKNRSAPLILDDALQITGPLPVIASSKLSVPAGLEIALHTDEFPAGYTLNGMLDVRNMSSKSTLELACSGDPALHQLRPGEQTSKYSLQQLSQDQLFLSYDTSDLPAGCGLQAIVSNGREGKSDPYTLAHIIRIPSIDGFDVTGKSADALNILTLTGRDLEMIDKVGWDPAGGIESTGLPSALPGQGQEQSLTVNLPDPPAPHAILYVWLRGDMAARPTNLYAPASLKPAGPASTPVSTALPLPSLPPPSLPQLPN
;
A
#
# COMPACT_ATOMS: atom_id res chain seq x y z
N MET A 1 31.73 32.41 -27.18
CA MET A 1 32.56 32.87 -26.04
C MET A 1 33.10 31.64 -25.35
N GLU A 2 34.39 31.70 -25.04
CA GLU A 2 35.38 30.61 -24.95
C GLU A 2 35.11 29.47 -23.96
N PRO A 3 35.69 28.28 -24.22
CA PRO A 3 36.09 27.30 -23.23
C PRO A 3 37.61 27.39 -22.94
N HIS A 4 38.03 27.02 -21.73
CA HIS A 4 39.45 26.82 -21.42
C HIS A 4 39.71 25.47 -20.73
N ASP A 5 40.52 24.65 -21.41
CA ASP A 5 41.31 23.53 -20.89
C ASP A 5 42.35 23.99 -19.85
N ILE A 6 42.86 23.07 -19.00
CA ILE A 6 44.31 22.86 -18.74
C ILE A 6 44.60 21.53 -18.00
N LEU A 7 45.38 20.69 -18.70
CA LEU A 7 46.46 19.72 -18.40
C LEU A 7 46.75 19.10 -17.00
N LYS A 8 46.85 17.75 -17.05
CA LYS A 8 48.00 16.83 -16.77
C LYS A 8 49.18 17.30 -15.88
N SER A 9 49.63 16.41 -14.97
CA SER A 9 51.00 15.81 -14.91
C SER A 9 51.36 15.17 -13.56
N GLY A 10 52.03 14.00 -13.58
CA GLY A 10 53.31 13.84 -12.85
C GLY A 10 53.37 13.10 -11.50
N MET A 11 53.69 11.80 -11.56
CA MET A 11 54.48 10.97 -10.60
C MET A 11 55.74 11.69 -10.01
N PRO A 12 56.59 11.07 -9.16
CA PRO A 12 56.42 10.19 -7.97
C PRO A 12 57.33 10.66 -6.79
N LEU A 13 57.22 10.10 -5.57
CA LEU A 13 58.41 10.00 -4.68
C LEU A 13 58.26 8.95 -3.57
N ARG A 14 59.21 8.00 -3.55
CA ARG A 14 59.57 7.13 -2.42
C ARG A 14 60.55 7.88 -1.50
N LEU A 15 60.57 7.55 -0.21
CA LEU A 15 61.75 7.21 0.64
C LEU A 15 61.33 7.34 2.13
N LEU A 16 61.42 6.23 2.91
CA LEU A 16 62.39 5.98 4.02
C LEU A 16 62.20 6.91 5.25
N SER A 17 62.32 6.56 6.53
CA SER A 17 62.68 5.36 7.31
C SER A 17 62.80 5.78 8.79
N LEU A 18 62.53 4.84 9.73
CA LEU A 18 63.13 4.70 11.08
C LEU A 18 62.90 5.84 12.12
N ALA A 19 62.82 5.65 13.45
CA ALA A 19 63.00 4.51 14.35
C ALA A 19 62.76 4.92 15.83
N LEU A 20 62.44 3.92 16.69
CA LEU A 20 62.69 3.79 18.16
C LEU A 20 61.88 4.68 19.15
N ALA A 21 61.44 4.24 20.35
CA ALA A 21 61.60 3.01 21.14
C ALA A 21 60.63 2.90 22.35
N THR A 22 60.31 1.64 22.73
CA THR A 22 60.14 1.04 24.10
C THR A 22 59.09 1.52 25.11
N VAL A 23 58.24 0.58 25.60
CA VAL A 23 58.32 -0.14 26.90
C VAL A 23 57.40 -1.40 26.86
N ALA A 24 57.85 -2.49 27.47
CA ALA A 24 57.33 -3.86 27.42
C ALA A 24 56.41 -4.24 28.61
N LEU A 25 55.58 -5.28 28.47
CA LEU A 25 55.45 -6.46 29.37
C LEU A 25 54.34 -7.43 28.86
N VAL A 26 54.71 -8.54 28.18
CA VAL A 26 54.69 -9.96 28.64
C VAL A 26 53.29 -10.59 28.82
N ALA A 27 52.92 -11.46 27.86
CA ALA A 27 52.41 -12.81 28.12
C ALA A 27 52.64 -13.67 26.86
N ALA A 28 53.41 -14.74 27.02
CA ALA A 28 53.93 -15.59 25.97
C ALA A 28 52.99 -16.77 25.66
N GLN A 29 52.67 -16.98 24.38
CA GLN A 29 52.56 -18.31 23.75
C GLN A 29 53.04 -18.18 22.30
N ASN A 30 54.11 -18.90 21.97
CA ASN A 30 54.77 -18.81 20.68
C ASN A 30 53.98 -19.51 19.57
N PRO A 31 54.10 -19.00 18.33
CA PRO A 31 53.46 -19.52 17.12
C PRO A 31 54.36 -20.54 16.42
N SER A 32 53.77 -21.41 15.61
CA SER A 32 54.49 -22.04 14.50
C SER A 32 53.59 -22.07 13.27
N THR A 33 53.88 -21.10 12.41
CA THR A 33 53.63 -21.05 10.97
C THR A 33 53.64 -22.43 10.30
N THR A 34 52.56 -22.70 9.56
CA THR A 34 52.46 -23.68 8.49
C THR A 34 53.44 -23.38 7.35
N PRO A 35 54.22 -24.37 6.88
CA PRO A 35 54.72 -24.39 5.53
C PRO A 35 53.80 -25.26 4.64
N ASP A 36 53.47 -24.74 3.46
CA ASP A 36 53.02 -25.53 2.32
C ASP A 36 54.04 -26.65 2.04
N GLY A 37 53.54 -27.86 1.78
CA GLY A 37 54.38 -29.00 1.46
C GLY A 37 53.58 -30.29 1.25
N ASP A 38 53.44 -30.63 -0.03
CA ASP A 38 53.36 -31.96 -0.63
C ASP A 38 52.53 -33.08 0.03
N SER A 39 51.64 -33.59 -0.82
CA SER A 39 51.06 -34.93 -0.78
C SER A 39 52.08 -36.01 -0.42
N SER A 40 51.97 -36.52 0.80
CA SER A 40 52.39 -37.88 1.13
C SER A 40 51.35 -38.52 2.05
N ASP A 41 50.84 -39.67 1.60
CA ASP A 41 49.91 -40.55 2.29
C ASP A 41 50.37 -40.84 3.72
N THR A 42 49.74 -40.21 4.70
CA THR A 42 49.70 -40.73 6.07
C THR A 42 48.32 -41.33 6.30
N ALA A 43 48.27 -42.67 6.29
CA ALA A 43 47.10 -43.47 6.57
C ALA A 43 46.56 -43.12 7.97
N THR A 44 45.59 -42.22 8.01
CA THR A 44 44.82 -41.90 9.21
C THR A 44 44.05 -43.16 9.61
N ALA A 45 44.25 -43.63 10.85
CA ALA A 45 43.54 -44.80 11.36
C ALA A 45 42.01 -44.59 11.23
N PRO A 46 41.24 -45.59 10.75
CA PRO A 46 39.81 -45.42 10.58
C PRO A 46 39.12 -45.14 11.94
N PRO A 47 38.05 -44.32 11.96
CA PRO A 47 37.38 -43.88 13.18
C PRO A 47 36.89 -45.07 14.02
N PRO A 48 36.72 -44.87 15.35
CA PRO A 48 36.22 -45.93 16.21
C PRO A 48 34.85 -46.44 15.74
N LEU A 49 34.71 -47.76 15.59
CA LEU A 49 33.46 -48.40 15.20
C LEU A 49 32.44 -48.16 16.30
N THR A 50 31.47 -47.30 16.03
CA THR A 50 30.36 -47.00 16.92
C THR A 50 29.08 -47.50 16.26
N CYS A 51 28.23 -48.14 17.04
CA CYS A 51 26.90 -48.57 16.63
C CYS A 51 25.91 -47.92 17.60
N PRO A 52 24.87 -47.21 17.12
CA PRO A 52 23.89 -46.55 17.96
C PRO A 52 23.13 -47.58 18.80
N ALA A 53 22.93 -48.80 18.29
CA ALA A 53 22.55 -49.97 19.09
C ALA A 53 23.25 -51.24 18.59
N GLY A 54 23.38 -52.23 19.47
CA GLY A 54 24.12 -53.47 19.17
C GLY A 54 25.64 -53.32 19.32
N ALA A 55 26.39 -54.25 18.77
CA ALA A 55 27.85 -54.22 18.71
C ALA A 55 28.34 -54.20 17.26
N PRO A 56 29.47 -53.53 16.98
CA PRO A 56 30.10 -53.59 15.67
C PRO A 56 30.53 -55.03 15.37
N VAL A 57 30.07 -55.55 14.25
CA VAL A 57 30.32 -56.93 13.78
C VAL A 57 31.48 -56.94 12.78
N ALA A 58 31.44 -56.04 11.80
CA ALA A 58 32.46 -55.92 10.78
C ALA A 58 32.38 -54.55 10.10
N ALA A 59 33.52 -54.00 9.71
CA ALA A 59 33.61 -52.81 8.87
C ALA A 59 34.05 -53.20 7.46
N VAL A 60 33.23 -52.96 6.44
CA VAL A 60 33.40 -53.50 5.09
C VAL A 60 33.18 -52.41 4.06
N ASP A 61 34.03 -52.32 3.04
CA ASP A 61 33.75 -51.52 1.84
C ASP A 61 33.23 -52.46 0.76
N LEU A 62 31.94 -52.35 0.48
CA LEU A 62 31.23 -53.15 -0.52
C LEU A 62 30.86 -52.23 -1.68
N ARG A 63 31.42 -52.51 -2.86
CA ARG A 63 31.21 -51.70 -4.06
C ARG A 63 30.92 -52.55 -5.28
N VAL A 64 30.18 -52.00 -6.22
CA VAL A 64 29.90 -52.62 -7.52
C VAL A 64 30.70 -51.87 -8.57
N ARG A 65 31.40 -52.62 -9.41
CA ARG A 65 32.02 -52.10 -10.63
C ARG A 65 31.31 -52.71 -11.82
N SER A 66 30.83 -51.86 -12.72
CA SER A 66 30.18 -52.31 -13.95
C SER A 66 31.20 -52.44 -15.09
N LEU A 67 30.97 -53.36 -16.04
CA LEU A 67 31.85 -53.56 -17.20
C LEU A 67 32.14 -52.27 -18.01
N PRO A 68 31.12 -51.44 -18.35
CA PRO A 68 31.35 -50.19 -19.09
C PRO A 68 31.93 -49.05 -18.25
N ASN A 69 31.95 -49.15 -16.91
CA ASN A 69 32.29 -48.04 -16.03
C ASN A 69 33.36 -48.44 -14.99
N PRO A 70 34.56 -47.85 -15.02
CA PRO A 70 35.65 -48.25 -14.12
C PRO A 70 35.43 -47.84 -12.66
N ASP A 71 34.65 -46.77 -12.42
CA ASP A 71 34.45 -46.19 -11.09
C ASP A 71 33.46 -47.02 -10.26
N PRO A 72 33.88 -47.62 -9.13
CA PRO A 72 33.01 -48.48 -8.35
C PRO A 72 32.06 -47.68 -7.44
N LEU A 73 30.77 -48.02 -7.44
CA LEU A 73 29.73 -47.38 -6.62
C LEU A 73 29.40 -48.22 -5.37
N PRO A 74 29.01 -47.62 -4.23
CA PRO A 74 28.64 -48.35 -3.02
C PRO A 74 27.45 -49.28 -3.25
N PHE A 75 27.59 -50.52 -2.83
CA PHE A 75 26.59 -51.57 -3.05
C PHE A 75 25.23 -51.28 -2.39
N GLN A 76 25.20 -50.56 -1.27
CA GLN A 76 23.97 -50.23 -0.56
C GLN A 76 23.02 -49.33 -1.37
N THR A 77 23.57 -48.46 -2.23
CA THR A 77 22.81 -47.38 -2.89
C THR A 77 22.65 -47.55 -4.39
N ILE A 78 23.23 -48.60 -5.00
CA ILE A 78 23.04 -48.89 -6.42
C ILE A 78 21.58 -49.18 -6.77
N ASN A 79 21.18 -48.79 -7.98
CA ASN A 79 19.86 -49.00 -8.53
C ASN A 79 19.81 -50.25 -9.43
N HIS A 80 20.91 -50.60 -10.09
CA HIS A 80 21.04 -51.82 -10.90
C HIS A 80 22.23 -52.68 -10.48
N LEU A 81 22.02 -53.99 -10.52
CA LEU A 81 23.09 -55.00 -10.43
C LEU A 81 22.90 -56.04 -11.52
N SER A 82 23.63 -55.87 -12.62
CA SER A 82 23.42 -56.59 -13.86
C SER A 82 24.36 -57.78 -14.00
N GLU A 83 23.99 -58.71 -14.90
CA GLU A 83 24.89 -59.78 -15.32
C GLU A 83 26.22 -59.21 -15.86
N GLY A 84 27.34 -59.78 -15.42
CA GLY A 84 28.69 -59.35 -15.80
C GLY A 84 29.32 -58.29 -14.89
N ASP A 85 28.53 -57.59 -14.06
CA ASP A 85 29.07 -56.67 -13.05
C ASP A 85 29.97 -57.42 -12.04
N THR A 86 30.85 -56.69 -11.36
CA THR A 86 31.73 -57.24 -10.33
C THR A 86 31.45 -56.59 -8.99
N LEU A 87 31.06 -57.39 -7.99
CA LEU A 87 31.04 -56.95 -6.61
C LEU A 87 32.44 -57.05 -6.00
N LEU A 88 32.92 -55.95 -5.46
CA LEU A 88 34.20 -55.79 -4.77
C LEU A 88 33.93 -55.71 -3.27
N TYR A 89 34.64 -56.54 -2.50
CA TYR A 89 34.65 -56.52 -1.05
C TYR A 89 36.06 -56.22 -0.56
N ASN A 90 36.18 -55.18 0.27
CA ASN A 90 37.40 -54.87 0.98
C ASN A 90 37.11 -54.80 2.49
N PRO A 91 37.81 -55.58 3.34
CA PRO A 91 37.67 -55.42 4.77
C PRO A 91 38.33 -54.11 5.21
N VAL A 92 37.58 -53.26 5.92
CA VAL A 92 38.13 -52.08 6.59
C VAL A 92 38.68 -52.54 7.93
N LEU A 93 40.02 -52.56 8.06
CA LEU A 93 40.74 -53.05 9.24
C LEU A 93 41.63 -51.95 9.79
N ARG A 94 41.75 -51.88 11.13
CA ARG A 94 42.75 -51.04 11.79
C ARG A 94 44.15 -51.66 11.68
N PRO A 95 45.22 -50.88 11.88
CA PRO A 95 46.58 -51.43 11.97
C PRO A 95 46.64 -52.59 12.97
N HIS A 96 47.16 -53.74 12.53
CA HIS A 96 47.27 -55.01 13.29
C HIS A 96 45.96 -55.73 13.61
N GLU A 97 44.81 -55.26 13.13
CA GLU A 97 43.53 -55.96 13.27
C GLU A 97 43.42 -57.13 12.26
N LYS A 98 43.06 -58.32 12.74
CA LYS A 98 42.76 -59.48 11.89
C LYS A 98 41.27 -59.77 11.95
N ARG A 99 40.64 -60.00 10.79
CA ARG A 99 39.25 -60.44 10.70
C ARG A 99 39.15 -61.95 10.43
N PRO A 100 38.87 -62.77 11.46
CA PRO A 100 38.61 -64.19 11.26
C PRO A 100 37.23 -64.42 10.64
N GLY A 101 37.04 -65.59 10.00
CA GLY A 101 35.77 -66.02 9.44
C GLY A 101 35.70 -65.99 7.91
N GLU A 102 34.49 -66.20 7.41
CA GLU A 102 34.16 -66.27 5.99
C GLU A 102 33.05 -65.28 5.63
N VAL A 103 33.06 -64.82 4.38
CA VAL A 103 32.02 -64.00 3.78
C VAL A 103 31.41 -64.72 2.58
N ALA A 104 30.10 -64.62 2.43
CA ALA A 104 29.36 -65.16 1.29
C ALA A 104 28.22 -64.21 0.89
N LEU A 105 27.79 -64.32 -0.36
CA LEU A 105 26.62 -63.63 -0.89
C LEU A 105 25.51 -64.64 -1.20
N VAL A 106 24.30 -64.24 -0.85
CA VAL A 106 23.05 -64.90 -1.23
C VAL A 106 22.27 -63.92 -2.10
N MET A 107 22.03 -64.25 -3.37
CA MET A 107 21.44 -63.34 -4.35
C MET A 107 20.19 -63.96 -4.98
N VAL A 108 19.16 -63.14 -5.19
CA VAL A 108 17.92 -63.52 -5.88
C VAL A 108 17.91 -62.84 -7.24
N PRO A 109 17.84 -63.60 -8.35
CA PRO A 109 17.68 -63.03 -9.68
C PRO A 109 16.43 -62.16 -9.79
N GLU A 110 16.47 -61.14 -10.64
CA GLU A 110 15.30 -60.32 -10.97
C GLU A 110 14.23 -61.14 -11.72
N LYS A 111 14.65 -61.88 -12.76
CA LYS A 111 13.79 -62.76 -13.54
C LYS A 111 14.06 -64.21 -13.18
N ARG A 112 13.00 -64.95 -12.86
CA ARG A 112 13.07 -66.41 -12.68
C ARG A 112 12.85 -67.09 -14.02
N GLU A 113 13.76 -68.00 -14.36
CA GLU A 113 13.66 -68.82 -15.55
C GLU A 113 13.37 -70.26 -15.13
N ALA A 114 12.42 -70.91 -15.82
CA ALA A 114 12.08 -72.31 -15.55
C ALA A 114 13.32 -73.19 -15.77
N GLY A 115 13.67 -74.01 -14.76
CA GLY A 115 14.82 -74.91 -14.80
C GLY A 115 16.17 -74.32 -14.37
N LYS A 116 16.22 -73.05 -13.95
CA LYS A 116 17.40 -72.44 -13.31
C LYS A 116 17.14 -72.18 -11.84
N ASP A 117 18.21 -72.17 -11.03
CA ASP A 117 18.10 -71.93 -9.59
C ASP A 117 17.42 -70.59 -9.29
N ALA A 118 16.44 -70.61 -8.39
CA ALA A 118 15.72 -69.41 -7.92
C ALA A 118 16.58 -68.49 -7.04
N LEU A 119 17.73 -68.99 -6.58
CA LEU A 119 18.64 -68.29 -5.67
C LEU A 119 20.09 -68.70 -5.98
N ILE A 120 21.01 -67.75 -5.86
CA ILE A 120 22.43 -67.92 -6.17
C ILE A 120 23.21 -67.77 -4.87
N VAL A 121 23.90 -68.83 -4.44
CA VAL A 121 24.79 -68.79 -3.26
C VAL A 121 26.24 -68.85 -3.73
N THR A 122 27.03 -67.82 -3.39
CA THR A 122 28.46 -67.85 -3.70
C THR A 122 29.20 -68.79 -2.75
N GLN A 123 30.32 -69.37 -3.20
CA GLN A 123 31.22 -70.06 -2.28
C GLN A 123 31.74 -69.08 -1.22
N PRO A 124 31.82 -69.48 0.06
CA PRO A 124 32.41 -68.66 1.10
C PRO A 124 33.88 -68.34 0.78
N LYS A 125 34.28 -67.10 1.07
CA LYS A 125 35.66 -66.61 0.90
C LYS A 125 36.18 -66.04 2.22
N ALA A 126 37.50 -65.91 2.36
CA ALA A 126 38.10 -65.40 3.59
C ALA A 126 37.65 -63.95 3.87
N ALA A 127 37.17 -63.69 5.09
CA ALA A 127 36.68 -62.36 5.49
C ALA A 127 37.80 -61.32 5.69
N GLY A 128 39.03 -61.77 5.95
CA GLY A 128 40.17 -60.90 6.27
C GLY A 128 40.93 -60.35 5.06
N THR A 129 40.55 -60.71 3.83
CA THR A 129 41.23 -60.26 2.61
C THR A 129 40.25 -59.70 1.60
N PRO A 130 40.69 -58.78 0.70
CA PRO A 130 39.89 -58.34 -0.43
C PRO A 130 39.35 -59.52 -1.27
N GLN A 131 38.09 -59.43 -1.67
CA GLN A 131 37.39 -60.44 -2.47
C GLN A 131 36.61 -59.79 -3.60
N GLN A 132 36.36 -60.57 -4.65
CA GLN A 132 35.50 -60.15 -5.76
C GLN A 132 34.58 -61.28 -6.22
N TRP A 133 33.38 -60.95 -6.66
CA TRP A 133 32.43 -61.87 -7.28
C TRP A 133 31.90 -61.30 -8.57
N LYS A 134 31.90 -62.10 -9.64
CA LYS A 134 31.19 -61.75 -10.87
C LYS A 134 29.72 -62.08 -10.70
N ILE A 135 28.87 -61.14 -11.09
CA ILE A 135 27.43 -61.27 -11.02
C ILE A 135 26.95 -62.13 -12.20
N PRO A 136 26.32 -63.30 -11.94
CA PRO A 136 26.00 -64.24 -13.01
C PRO A 136 24.66 -63.96 -13.71
N ARG A 137 23.78 -63.16 -13.09
CA ARG A 137 22.46 -62.75 -13.61
C ARG A 137 22.06 -61.44 -12.94
N THR A 138 21.17 -60.66 -13.54
CA THR A 138 20.61 -59.45 -12.90
C THR A 138 19.92 -59.80 -11.58
N ILE A 139 20.24 -59.08 -10.50
CA ILE A 139 19.85 -59.40 -9.13
C ILE A 139 18.87 -58.36 -8.59
N SER A 140 17.78 -58.80 -7.96
CA SER A 140 16.76 -57.92 -7.32
C SER A 140 16.91 -57.82 -5.79
N LEU A 141 17.61 -58.78 -5.18
CA LEU A 141 17.84 -58.85 -3.75
C LEU A 141 19.18 -59.54 -3.50
N ALA A 142 19.97 -58.98 -2.59
CA ALA A 142 21.25 -59.56 -2.23
C ALA A 142 21.48 -59.45 -0.73
N ALA A 143 21.96 -60.53 -0.14
CA ALA A 143 22.30 -60.64 1.27
C ALA A 143 23.77 -60.99 1.42
N PHE A 144 24.48 -60.14 2.17
CA PHE A 144 25.84 -60.34 2.61
C PHE A 144 25.83 -61.09 3.93
N VAL A 145 26.55 -62.21 3.98
CA VAL A 145 26.65 -63.10 5.14
C VAL A 145 28.09 -63.09 5.64
N TYR A 146 28.28 -62.76 6.91
CA TYR A 146 29.58 -62.83 7.60
C TYR A 146 29.49 -63.78 8.80
N GLY A 147 30.35 -64.81 8.88
CA GLY A 147 30.31 -65.76 9.99
C GLY A 147 31.59 -66.54 10.22
N ALA A 148 31.63 -67.32 11.29
CA ALA A 148 32.74 -68.24 11.55
C ALA A 148 32.80 -69.34 10.46
N GLN A 149 34.00 -69.91 10.23
CA GLN A 149 34.25 -70.93 9.19
C GLN A 149 33.21 -72.06 9.21
N GLY A 150 32.76 -72.53 8.03
CA GLY A 150 31.92 -73.74 7.91
C GLY A 150 30.55 -73.54 7.24
N LEU A 151 30.34 -72.47 6.48
CA LEU A 151 29.13 -72.28 5.66
C LEU A 151 29.20 -73.18 4.40
N SER A 152 28.36 -74.22 4.30
CA SER A 152 28.39 -75.12 3.14
C SER A 152 27.44 -74.65 2.02
N LYS A 153 28.00 -74.26 0.86
CA LYS A 153 27.24 -73.88 -0.36
C LYS A 153 26.11 -74.87 -0.69
N LYS A 154 26.41 -76.17 -0.73
CA LYS A 154 25.45 -77.22 -1.09
C LYS A 154 24.25 -77.30 -0.13
N LYS A 155 24.44 -77.03 1.17
CA LYS A 155 23.37 -77.04 2.17
C LYS A 155 22.49 -75.79 2.09
N VAL A 156 23.09 -74.63 1.79
CA VAL A 156 22.34 -73.38 1.58
C VAL A 156 21.50 -73.49 0.30
N GLU A 157 22.08 -73.97 -0.81
CA GLU A 157 21.38 -74.12 -2.10
C GLU A 157 20.25 -75.14 -2.04
N GLY A 158 20.45 -76.31 -1.43
CA GLY A 158 19.43 -77.36 -1.35
C GLY A 158 18.21 -76.99 -0.49
N PHE A 159 18.35 -76.05 0.45
CA PHE A 159 17.25 -75.60 1.32
C PHE A 159 16.53 -74.38 0.73
N LEU A 160 17.27 -73.41 0.20
CA LEU A 160 16.69 -72.16 -0.32
C LEU A 160 16.03 -72.31 -1.71
N SER A 161 16.32 -73.40 -2.44
CA SER A 161 15.72 -73.67 -3.76
C SER A 161 14.31 -74.28 -3.69
N GLN A 162 13.82 -74.67 -2.50
CA GLN A 162 12.57 -75.43 -2.35
C GLN A 162 11.37 -74.58 -1.88
N ASP A 163 11.55 -73.32 -1.48
CA ASP A 163 10.49 -72.54 -0.84
C ASP A 163 10.45 -71.05 -1.29
N ASP A 164 9.38 -70.68 -1.98
CA ASP A 164 9.08 -69.30 -2.39
C ASP A 164 8.86 -68.36 -1.19
N LEU A 165 8.41 -68.90 -0.05
CA LEU A 165 8.17 -68.14 1.17
C LEU A 165 9.47 -67.54 1.73
N LEU A 166 10.59 -68.26 1.62
CA LEU A 166 11.90 -67.78 2.11
C LEU A 166 12.42 -66.58 1.31
N ILE A 167 12.15 -66.53 0.00
CA ILE A 167 12.51 -65.39 -0.84
C ILE A 167 11.68 -64.16 -0.45
N ALA A 168 10.37 -64.34 -0.21
CA ALA A 168 9.51 -63.26 0.27
C ALA A 168 9.96 -62.73 1.64
N GLN A 169 10.28 -63.63 2.58
CA GLN A 169 10.78 -63.26 3.92
C GLN A 169 12.12 -62.52 3.86
N LEU A 170 13.07 -62.96 3.02
CA LEU A 170 14.35 -62.25 2.85
C LEU A 170 14.13 -60.86 2.23
N ALA A 171 13.18 -60.74 1.31
CA ALA A 171 12.85 -59.48 0.68
C ALA A 171 12.17 -58.52 1.68
N ASP A 172 11.33 -59.02 2.58
CA ASP A 172 10.72 -58.26 3.68
C ASP A 172 11.76 -57.86 4.72
N TYR A 173 12.68 -58.76 5.06
CA TYR A 173 13.83 -58.47 5.93
C TYR A 173 14.68 -57.33 5.38
N ALA A 174 15.05 -57.38 4.10
CA ALA A 174 15.81 -56.31 3.45
C ALA A 174 15.06 -54.98 3.43
N ALA A 175 13.73 -55.00 3.22
CA ALA A 175 12.92 -53.79 3.26
C ALA A 175 12.89 -53.15 4.65
N LYS A 176 12.69 -53.95 5.71
CA LYS A 176 12.71 -53.49 7.11
C LYS A 176 14.09 -53.00 7.54
N THR A 177 15.15 -53.67 7.07
CA THR A 177 16.55 -53.28 7.31
C THR A 177 16.81 -51.90 6.69
N ALA A 178 16.47 -51.69 5.42
CA ALA A 178 16.64 -50.40 4.75
C ALA A 178 15.82 -49.25 5.38
N GLN A 179 14.60 -49.52 5.86
CA GLN A 179 13.80 -48.53 6.60
C GLN A 179 14.45 -48.12 7.92
N THR A 180 15.02 -49.09 8.64
CA THR A 180 15.72 -48.84 9.89
C THR A 180 16.98 -48.02 9.66
N GLU A 181 17.79 -48.40 8.66
CA GLU A 181 19.02 -47.70 8.30
C GLU A 181 18.75 -46.23 7.96
N ALA A 182 17.75 -45.99 7.10
CA ALA A 182 17.36 -44.63 6.71
C ALA A 182 16.85 -43.78 7.88
N LEU A 183 16.14 -44.39 8.84
CA LEU A 183 15.67 -43.70 10.04
C LEU A 183 16.82 -43.35 10.99
N VAL A 184 17.73 -44.29 11.21
CA VAL A 184 18.94 -44.06 12.02
C VAL A 184 19.77 -42.95 11.40
N GLU A 185 20.01 -43.00 10.09
CA GLU A 185 20.75 -41.97 9.37
C GLU A 185 20.06 -40.60 9.44
N ALA A 186 18.74 -40.54 9.26
CA ALA A 186 17.98 -39.29 9.38
C ALA A 186 18.08 -38.67 10.79
N LEU A 187 18.17 -39.49 11.83
CA LEU A 187 18.27 -39.06 13.23
C LEU A 187 19.72 -38.74 13.67
N GLU A 188 20.72 -39.37 13.06
CA GLU A 188 22.14 -39.09 13.33
C GLU A 188 22.61 -37.79 12.65
N ASN A 189 22.03 -37.45 11.49
CA ASN A 189 22.37 -36.25 10.72
C ASN A 189 21.64 -34.98 11.17
N THR A 190 20.77 -35.05 12.17
CA THR A 190 20.06 -33.88 12.71
C THR A 190 20.83 -33.24 13.87
N ASP A 191 21.01 -31.93 13.80
CA ASP A 191 21.39 -31.13 14.97
C ASP A 191 20.38 -31.34 16.10
N SER A 192 20.80 -31.20 17.36
CA SER A 192 19.99 -31.47 18.57
C SER A 192 18.78 -30.54 18.78
N SER A 193 18.39 -29.74 17.77
CA SER A 193 17.21 -28.88 17.81
C SER A 193 15.91 -29.68 17.55
N ALA A 194 14.82 -29.30 18.22
CA ALA A 194 13.52 -29.96 18.01
C ALA A 194 12.99 -29.80 16.58
N ALA A 195 13.33 -28.69 15.90
CA ALA A 195 12.87 -28.40 14.54
C ALA A 195 13.54 -29.29 13.49
N SER A 196 14.86 -29.51 13.60
CA SER A 196 15.61 -30.41 12.71
C SER A 196 15.13 -31.86 12.85
N VAL A 197 14.92 -32.33 14.08
CA VAL A 197 14.40 -33.69 14.33
C VAL A 197 12.97 -33.86 13.80
N ASN A 198 12.10 -32.88 14.01
CA ASN A 198 10.72 -32.92 13.47
C ASN A 198 10.71 -32.93 11.93
N ALA A 199 11.56 -32.12 11.29
CA ALA A 199 11.72 -32.11 9.84
C ALA A 199 12.22 -33.46 9.30
N ALA A 200 13.21 -34.07 9.95
CA ALA A 200 13.72 -35.39 9.57
C ALA A 200 12.67 -36.50 9.74
N LEU A 201 11.94 -36.51 10.86
CA LEU A 201 10.86 -37.49 11.11
C LEU A 201 9.69 -37.32 10.14
N SER A 202 9.28 -36.08 9.87
CA SER A 202 8.24 -35.77 8.88
C SER A 202 8.68 -36.15 7.47
N GLY A 203 9.95 -35.87 7.12
CA GLY A 203 10.57 -36.26 5.86
C GLY A 203 10.56 -37.78 5.69
N PHE A 204 11.01 -38.52 6.70
CA PHE A 204 10.98 -39.97 6.72
C PHE A 204 9.55 -40.53 6.57
N ALA A 205 8.59 -40.02 7.35
CA ALA A 205 7.19 -40.46 7.27
C ALA A 205 6.62 -40.31 5.86
N SER A 206 6.89 -39.16 5.23
CA SER A 206 6.48 -38.87 3.86
C SER A 206 7.18 -39.77 2.83
N GLN A 207 8.46 -40.08 3.04
CA GLN A 207 9.28 -40.89 2.13
C GLN A 207 8.80 -42.35 2.08
N TYR A 208 8.38 -42.90 3.22
CA TYR A 208 7.95 -44.29 3.34
C TYR A 208 6.43 -44.47 3.34
N GLY A 209 5.65 -43.40 3.10
CA GLY A 209 4.20 -43.46 2.99
C GLY A 209 3.50 -43.85 4.30
N LEU A 210 4.12 -43.52 5.44
CA LEU A 210 3.53 -43.77 6.75
C LEU A 210 2.42 -42.75 7.00
N ALA A 211 1.17 -43.21 7.05
CA ALA A 211 0.00 -42.38 7.33
C ALA A 211 -0.06 -42.01 8.82
N VAL A 212 0.88 -41.17 9.28
CA VAL A 212 1.01 -40.76 10.68
C VAL A 212 0.83 -39.26 10.81
N GLN A 213 -0.14 -38.84 11.62
CA GLN A 213 -0.27 -37.46 12.06
C GLN A 213 0.75 -37.22 13.18
N ILE A 214 1.92 -36.72 12.83
CA ILE A 214 2.94 -36.32 13.81
C ILE A 214 2.52 -34.97 14.39
N ASP A 215 2.21 -34.93 15.68
CA ASP A 215 1.99 -33.67 16.40
C ASP A 215 3.29 -32.89 16.49
N LYS A 216 3.40 -31.84 15.67
CA LYS A 216 4.58 -30.99 15.54
C LYS A 216 4.87 -30.16 16.81
N THR A 217 3.93 -30.09 17.75
CA THR A 217 4.07 -29.37 19.02
C THR A 217 4.54 -30.26 20.17
N ALA A 218 4.50 -31.59 20.00
CA ALA A 218 4.95 -32.54 21.00
C ALA A 218 6.50 -32.63 21.07
N PRO A 219 7.10 -33.05 22.21
CA PRO A 219 8.53 -33.29 22.30
C PRO A 219 9.02 -34.30 21.24
N PRO A 220 10.24 -34.14 20.66
CA PRO A 220 10.75 -35.03 19.61
C PRO A 220 10.73 -36.52 19.94
N ALA A 221 10.90 -36.88 21.21
CA ALA A 221 10.80 -38.26 21.68
C ALA A 221 9.40 -38.86 21.49
N VAL A 222 8.34 -38.07 21.72
CA VAL A 222 6.94 -38.48 21.54
C VAL A 222 6.58 -38.58 20.06
N GLN A 223 7.08 -37.64 19.25
CA GLN A 223 6.93 -37.68 17.79
C GLN A 223 7.59 -38.93 17.20
N ALA A 224 8.83 -39.21 17.59
CA ALA A 224 9.55 -40.40 17.17
C ALA A 224 8.83 -41.68 17.63
N GLN A 225 8.34 -41.74 18.87
CA GLN A 225 7.57 -42.88 19.38
C GLN A 225 6.29 -43.16 18.58
N THR A 226 5.59 -42.12 18.14
CA THR A 226 4.38 -42.24 17.30
C THR A 226 4.72 -42.83 15.94
N LEU A 227 5.82 -42.38 15.33
CA LEU A 227 6.35 -42.94 14.09
C LEU A 227 6.78 -44.40 14.28
N PHE A 228 7.49 -44.71 15.36
CA PHE A 228 7.94 -46.08 15.69
C PHE A 228 6.77 -47.04 15.91
N ALA A 229 5.72 -46.61 16.62
CA ALA A 229 4.50 -47.39 16.83
C ALA A 229 3.79 -47.71 15.50
N THR A 230 3.87 -46.83 14.52
CA THR A 230 3.25 -47.03 13.21
C THR A 230 4.08 -47.93 12.30
N MET A 231 5.42 -47.86 12.37
CA MET A 231 6.30 -48.78 11.64
C MET A 231 6.18 -50.23 12.11
N ASN A 232 5.85 -50.44 13.39
CA ASN A 232 5.63 -51.76 13.95
C ASN A 232 4.40 -51.76 14.89
N PRO A 233 3.17 -51.91 14.34
CA PRO A 233 1.94 -51.82 15.13
C PRO A 233 1.82 -52.90 16.22
N GLN A 234 2.63 -53.96 16.20
CA GLN A 234 2.70 -54.97 17.26
C GLN A 234 3.37 -54.44 18.56
N LEU A 235 4.15 -53.35 18.47
CA LEU A 235 4.66 -52.62 19.65
C LEU A 235 3.63 -51.67 20.25
N ALA A 236 2.59 -51.29 19.49
CA ALA A 236 1.54 -50.37 19.96
C ALA A 236 0.63 -50.98 21.04
N THR A 237 0.69 -52.31 21.24
CA THR A 237 0.04 -53.03 22.34
C THR A 237 0.72 -52.86 23.71
N TYR A 238 1.74 -52.01 23.83
CA TYR A 238 2.43 -51.74 25.09
C TYR A 238 1.65 -50.75 25.98
N ASN A 239 1.34 -51.19 27.20
CA ASN A 239 0.67 -50.40 28.24
C ASN A 239 1.60 -49.28 28.77
N PRO A 240 1.23 -47.99 28.66
CA PRO A 240 2.06 -46.85 29.06
C PRO A 240 2.26 -46.69 30.58
N LEU A 241 1.74 -47.60 31.42
CA LEU A 241 1.87 -47.55 32.89
C LEU A 241 2.86 -48.59 33.47
N ALA A 242 3.59 -49.34 32.65
CA ALA A 242 4.63 -50.27 33.12
C ALA A 242 6.03 -49.60 33.13
N SER A 243 6.40 -49.08 34.31
CA SER A 243 7.56 -48.23 34.61
C SER A 243 8.93 -48.95 34.68
N SER A 244 9.34 -49.75 33.68
CA SER A 244 10.70 -50.35 33.76
C SER A 244 11.51 -50.44 32.47
N THR A 245 11.01 -49.98 31.32
CA THR A 245 11.79 -50.01 30.07
C THR A 245 11.70 -48.74 29.23
N ALA A 246 10.54 -48.08 29.17
CA ALA A 246 10.37 -46.82 28.45
C ALA A 246 11.11 -45.64 29.11
N GLU A 247 11.16 -45.58 30.45
CA GLU A 247 11.95 -44.56 31.19
C GLU A 247 13.47 -44.72 31.03
N ARG A 248 13.97 -45.95 30.82
CA ARG A 248 15.42 -46.16 30.61
C ARG A 248 15.89 -45.76 29.21
N VAL A 249 15.02 -45.80 28.21
CA VAL A 249 15.37 -45.39 26.83
C VAL A 249 15.23 -43.87 26.67
N GLY A 250 14.28 -43.24 27.37
CA GLY A 250 14.02 -41.79 27.28
C GLY A 250 14.98 -40.89 28.08
N GLN A 251 15.71 -41.39 29.07
CA GLN A 251 16.51 -40.53 29.96
C GLN A 251 18.02 -40.49 29.67
N THR A 252 18.60 -41.39 28.85
CA THR A 252 20.05 -41.41 28.59
C THR A 252 20.49 -41.82 27.18
N ALA A 253 19.58 -42.25 26.29
CA ALA A 253 19.91 -42.71 24.94
C ALA A 253 19.43 -41.73 23.86
N SER A 254 20.22 -41.53 22.79
CA SER A 254 19.79 -40.72 21.64
C SER A 254 18.63 -41.37 20.89
N LEU A 255 17.84 -40.58 20.16
CA LEU A 255 16.73 -41.10 19.34
C LEU A 255 17.20 -42.12 18.29
N ALA A 256 18.40 -41.93 17.73
CA ALA A 256 19.03 -42.89 16.84
C ALA A 256 19.34 -44.22 17.55
N THR A 257 19.82 -44.19 18.79
CA THR A 257 20.01 -45.39 19.62
C THR A 257 18.69 -46.10 19.90
N ALA A 258 17.61 -45.37 20.18
CA ALA A 258 16.28 -45.96 20.37
C ALA A 258 15.76 -46.63 19.09
N ALA A 259 15.86 -45.96 17.94
CA ALA A 259 15.50 -46.49 16.62
C ALA A 259 16.26 -47.79 16.31
N ALA A 260 17.58 -47.77 16.50
CA ALA A 260 18.45 -48.90 16.26
C ALA A 260 18.21 -50.07 17.25
N ALA A 261 17.84 -49.77 18.51
CA ALA A 261 17.56 -50.80 19.50
C ALA A 261 16.25 -51.56 19.18
N LEU A 262 15.26 -50.88 18.58
CA LEU A 262 13.99 -51.49 18.18
C LEU A 262 14.17 -52.53 17.07
N PHE A 263 15.14 -52.35 16.16
CA PHE A 263 15.50 -53.38 15.16
C PHE A 263 15.92 -54.70 15.82
N PHE A 264 16.41 -54.65 17.06
CA PHE A 264 16.82 -55.81 17.85
C PHE A 264 15.80 -56.21 18.95
N GLY A 265 14.65 -55.52 19.08
CA GLY A 265 13.76 -55.56 20.25
C GLY A 265 12.77 -56.73 20.38
N SER A 266 12.88 -57.42 21.53
CA SER A 266 12.09 -58.51 22.18
C SER A 266 11.81 -59.83 21.42
N PRO A 267 11.83 -61.01 22.10
CA PRO A 267 11.85 -62.33 21.46
C PRO A 267 10.58 -62.70 20.67
N ILE A 268 9.52 -61.88 20.75
CA ILE A 268 8.21 -62.14 20.14
C ILE A 268 7.73 -60.95 19.28
N GLY A 269 8.38 -59.78 19.34
CA GLY A 269 7.87 -58.52 18.76
C GLY A 269 8.32 -58.13 17.34
N LEU A 270 9.18 -58.94 16.70
CA LEU A 270 9.50 -58.87 15.26
C LEU A 270 9.32 -60.24 14.57
N ALA A 271 8.60 -61.16 15.23
CA ALA A 271 8.25 -62.47 14.70
C ALA A 271 7.26 -62.41 13.51
N ALA A 272 6.60 -61.27 13.29
CA ALA A 272 5.75 -61.07 12.11
C ALA A 272 6.59 -60.61 10.90
N GLY A 273 7.31 -61.56 10.28
CA GLY A 273 7.69 -61.48 8.86
C GLY A 273 9.18 -61.60 8.48
N GLY A 274 10.13 -61.65 9.42
CA GLY A 274 11.56 -61.73 9.06
C GLY A 274 12.45 -62.58 9.96
N THR A 275 12.12 -62.76 11.24
CA THR A 275 12.89 -63.63 12.13
C THR A 275 12.49 -65.10 12.05
N ALA A 276 11.36 -65.43 11.41
CA ALA A 276 11.00 -66.80 11.08
C ALA A 276 12.10 -67.46 10.22
N MET A 277 12.63 -66.73 9.23
CA MET A 277 13.80 -67.16 8.44
C MET A 277 14.99 -67.59 9.31
N LEU A 278 15.34 -66.82 10.35
CA LEU A 278 16.49 -67.11 11.22
C LEU A 278 16.25 -68.28 12.18
N LEU A 279 14.99 -68.51 12.56
CA LEU A 279 14.57 -69.63 13.40
C LEU A 279 14.40 -70.93 12.57
N ASP A 280 13.91 -70.84 11.34
CA ASP A 280 13.75 -71.97 10.42
C ASP A 280 15.10 -72.41 9.81
N LEU A 281 16.02 -71.47 9.52
CA LEU A 281 17.41 -71.79 9.15
C LEU A 281 18.16 -72.56 10.25
N ARG A 282 17.80 -72.33 11.53
CA ARG A 282 18.51 -72.83 12.71
C ARG A 282 18.32 -74.34 12.94
N TYR A 283 17.16 -74.91 12.61
CA TYR A 283 16.80 -76.26 13.07
C TYR A 283 17.05 -77.39 12.04
N ILE A 284 17.13 -77.09 10.74
CA ILE A 284 17.08 -78.13 9.69
C ILE A 284 18.33 -78.16 8.80
N ALA A 285 18.91 -77.00 8.43
CA ALA A 285 20.00 -76.94 7.43
C ALA A 285 21.42 -76.71 8.01
N PHE A 286 21.54 -76.05 9.16
CA PHE A 286 22.84 -75.69 9.77
C PHE A 286 22.89 -76.02 11.28
N PRO A 287 23.00 -77.30 11.66
CA PRO A 287 23.17 -77.68 13.06
C PRO A 287 24.44 -77.02 13.63
N GLY A 288 24.29 -76.25 14.70
CA GLY A 288 25.40 -75.55 15.36
C GLY A 288 25.74 -74.16 14.78
N THR A 289 24.92 -73.59 13.88
CA THR A 289 25.06 -72.19 13.44
C THR A 289 23.78 -71.40 13.69
N GLN A 290 23.91 -70.21 14.29
CA GLN A 290 22.84 -69.23 14.51
C GLN A 290 23.03 -68.06 13.56
N PHE A 291 22.06 -67.84 12.67
CA PHE A 291 22.00 -66.62 11.88
C PHE A 291 21.41 -65.47 12.71
N ARG A 292 22.00 -64.28 12.59
CA ARG A 292 21.57 -63.05 13.28
C ARG A 292 21.41 -61.92 12.29
N SER A 293 20.44 -61.05 12.55
CA SER A 293 20.26 -59.84 11.77
C SER A 293 21.36 -58.83 12.05
N SER A 294 21.68 -58.05 11.03
CA SER A 294 22.54 -56.88 11.11
C SER A 294 22.05 -55.81 10.15
N PHE A 295 22.22 -54.55 10.54
CA PHE A 295 22.03 -53.39 9.68
C PHE A 295 23.38 -52.70 9.44
N ALA A 296 23.49 -51.93 8.37
CA ALA A 296 24.68 -51.19 8.00
C ALA A 296 24.57 -49.72 8.36
N GLN A 297 25.68 -49.12 8.77
CA GLN A 297 25.84 -47.68 8.88
C GLN A 297 26.98 -47.20 8.00
N PRO A 298 26.83 -46.08 7.29
CA PRO A 298 27.94 -45.50 6.55
C PRO A 298 29.07 -45.07 7.50
N LEU A 299 30.32 -45.39 7.14
CA LEU A 299 31.50 -44.88 7.85
C LEU A 299 31.77 -43.44 7.44
N ALA A 300 32.26 -42.62 8.38
CA ALA A 300 32.67 -41.25 8.09
C ALA A 300 33.73 -41.21 6.96
N GLY A 301 33.48 -40.38 5.94
CA GLY A 301 34.37 -40.22 4.78
C GLY A 301 34.07 -41.12 3.58
N ASP A 302 32.86 -41.72 3.49
CA ASP A 302 32.33 -42.40 2.28
C ASP A 302 33.13 -43.65 1.84
N LYS A 303 33.92 -44.22 2.76
CA LYS A 303 34.86 -45.34 2.53
C LYS A 303 34.47 -46.64 3.26
N GLY A 304 33.18 -46.94 3.33
CA GLY A 304 32.68 -48.26 3.74
C GLY A 304 31.46 -48.22 4.66
N LEU A 305 31.07 -49.41 5.12
CA LEU A 305 29.89 -49.71 5.92
C LEU A 305 30.33 -50.38 7.23
N ASN A 306 29.81 -49.92 8.35
CA ASN A 306 29.88 -50.60 9.63
C ASN A 306 28.63 -51.48 9.81
N LEU A 307 28.81 -52.79 9.91
CA LEU A 307 27.73 -53.73 10.20
C LEU A 307 27.51 -53.81 11.71
N CYS A 308 26.32 -53.47 12.15
CA CYS A 308 25.90 -53.50 13.55
C CYS A 308 24.99 -54.69 13.80
N GLY A 309 25.31 -55.52 14.81
CA GLY A 309 24.59 -56.75 15.14
C GLY A 309 24.24 -56.88 16.62
N GLN A 310 23.40 -57.86 16.96
CA GLN A 310 22.94 -58.09 18.34
C GLN A 310 24.08 -58.45 19.30
N ARG A 311 24.04 -57.88 20.52
CA ARG A 311 25.03 -58.08 21.61
C ARG A 311 24.93 -59.42 22.36
N THR A 312 23.90 -60.22 22.12
CA THR A 312 23.58 -61.39 22.95
C THR A 312 24.67 -62.48 22.83
N PRO A 313 25.17 -63.09 23.92
CA PRO A 313 26.10 -64.21 23.83
C PRO A 313 25.53 -65.35 22.99
N ALA A 314 26.37 -66.03 22.22
CA ALA A 314 25.95 -67.24 21.51
C ALA A 314 25.75 -68.39 22.51
N PRO A 315 24.76 -69.29 22.30
CA PRO A 315 24.67 -70.53 23.06
C PRO A 315 25.97 -71.37 22.92
N PRO A 316 26.33 -72.19 23.93
CA PRO A 316 27.51 -73.06 23.84
C PRO A 316 27.52 -73.89 22.55
N HIS A 317 28.71 -74.07 21.96
CA HIS A 317 28.94 -74.82 20.72
C HIS A 317 28.16 -74.33 19.49
N THR A 318 27.66 -73.10 19.51
CA THR A 318 26.93 -72.49 18.38
C THR A 318 27.77 -71.39 17.73
N ARG A 319 28.03 -71.51 16.43
CA ARG A 319 28.68 -70.49 15.59
C ARG A 319 27.68 -69.40 15.22
N VAL A 320 28.10 -68.15 15.11
CA VAL A 320 27.23 -67.04 14.71
C VAL A 320 27.56 -66.60 13.29
N ALA A 321 26.53 -66.37 12.48
CA ALA A 321 26.62 -65.73 11.17
C ALA A 321 25.66 -64.53 11.11
N TYR A 322 26.16 -63.36 10.73
CA TYR A 322 25.39 -62.14 10.58
C TYR A 322 24.95 -61.97 9.13
N ILE A 323 23.71 -61.55 8.92
CA ILE A 323 23.13 -61.31 7.60
C ILE A 323 22.74 -59.83 7.48
N TRP A 324 23.23 -59.17 6.44
CA TRP A 324 22.76 -57.85 6.00
C TRP A 324 22.23 -57.96 4.59
N ALA A 325 21.03 -57.47 4.32
CA ALA A 325 20.37 -57.64 3.02
C ALA A 325 19.85 -56.32 2.46
N VAL A 326 20.00 -56.16 1.14
CA VAL A 326 19.57 -54.98 0.40
C VAL A 326 18.70 -55.38 -0.79
N ARG A 327 17.62 -54.64 -1.01
CA ARG A 327 16.85 -54.69 -2.26
C ARG A 327 17.51 -53.79 -3.30
N ILE A 328 17.60 -54.33 -4.52
CA ILE A 328 18.12 -53.65 -5.69
C ILE A 328 16.93 -53.45 -6.63
N PRO A 329 16.50 -52.19 -6.85
CA PRO A 329 15.21 -51.93 -7.48
C PRO A 329 15.17 -52.31 -8.97
N ASN A 330 16.31 -52.31 -9.67
CA ASN A 330 16.41 -52.48 -11.12
C ASN A 330 15.41 -51.62 -11.90
N THR A 331 15.15 -50.42 -11.40
CA THR A 331 14.25 -49.46 -12.04
C THR A 331 15.01 -48.64 -13.05
N ARG A 332 14.38 -48.44 -14.22
CA ARG A 332 14.87 -47.52 -15.25
C ARG A 332 15.19 -46.13 -14.67
N THR A 333 16.07 -45.43 -15.36
CA THR A 333 16.39 -44.03 -15.07
C THR A 333 15.11 -43.20 -14.96
N PRO A 334 14.95 -42.38 -13.90
CA PRO A 334 13.74 -41.61 -13.69
C PRO A 334 13.57 -40.53 -14.76
N SER A 335 12.34 -40.34 -15.23
CA SER A 335 11.96 -39.18 -16.04
C SER A 335 11.38 -38.12 -15.11
N ILE A 336 12.01 -36.95 -15.06
CA ILE A 336 11.62 -35.85 -14.18
C ILE A 336 11.23 -34.68 -15.04
N GLN A 337 10.00 -34.20 -14.89
CA GLN A 337 9.57 -32.96 -15.50
C GLN A 337 9.46 -31.86 -14.44
N ILE A 338 10.19 -30.77 -14.64
CA ILE A 338 10.15 -29.59 -13.77
C ILE A 338 8.82 -28.85 -13.99
N GLY A 339 8.12 -28.53 -12.90
CA GLY A 339 6.88 -27.75 -12.94
C GLY A 339 7.13 -26.26 -13.24
N PRO A 340 6.06 -25.47 -13.45
CA PRO A 340 6.17 -24.06 -13.84
C PRO A 340 6.83 -23.19 -12.76
N ALA A 341 6.71 -23.57 -11.48
CA ALA A 341 7.32 -22.83 -10.37
C ALA A 341 8.82 -23.16 -10.21
N SER A 342 9.62 -22.85 -11.24
CA SER A 342 11.04 -23.21 -11.35
C SER A 342 12.03 -22.05 -11.16
N TYR A 343 11.55 -20.89 -10.73
CA TYR A 343 12.38 -19.73 -10.41
C TYR A 343 12.89 -19.81 -8.97
N ILE A 344 14.19 -19.61 -8.79
CA ILE A 344 14.90 -19.83 -7.53
C ILE A 344 15.88 -18.67 -7.25
N PRO A 345 15.90 -18.09 -6.04
CA PRO A 345 16.92 -17.14 -5.65
C PRO A 345 18.23 -17.82 -5.24
N PRO A 346 19.40 -17.24 -5.58
CA PRO A 346 20.69 -17.76 -5.15
C PRO A 346 20.81 -17.69 -3.62
N GLY A 347 21.53 -18.63 -3.02
CA GLY A 347 21.75 -18.65 -1.56
C GLY A 347 20.61 -19.25 -0.74
N GLN A 348 19.50 -19.65 -1.36
CA GLN A 348 18.30 -20.12 -0.67
C GLN A 348 17.99 -21.59 -0.97
N LYS A 349 17.24 -22.21 -0.04
CA LYS A 349 16.60 -23.51 -0.22
C LYS A 349 15.21 -23.30 -0.80
N THR A 350 14.91 -23.97 -1.91
CA THR A 350 13.65 -23.74 -2.64
C THR A 350 13.03 -25.05 -3.08
N SER A 351 11.75 -25.24 -2.74
CA SER A 351 10.96 -26.38 -3.17
C SER A 351 10.47 -26.17 -4.61
N VAL A 352 10.95 -26.99 -5.55
CA VAL A 352 10.56 -26.98 -6.96
C VAL A 352 9.60 -28.14 -7.21
N PRO A 353 8.35 -27.89 -7.66
CA PRO A 353 7.42 -28.97 -7.99
C PRO A 353 7.94 -29.75 -9.19
N VAL A 354 7.77 -31.08 -9.15
CA VAL A 354 8.19 -31.97 -10.24
C VAL A 354 7.12 -33.03 -10.53
N GLN A 355 7.06 -33.49 -11.77
CA GLN A 355 6.26 -34.64 -12.17
C GLN A 355 7.18 -35.83 -12.43
N VAL A 356 6.93 -36.91 -11.71
CA VAL A 356 7.65 -38.19 -11.78
C VAL A 356 6.63 -39.31 -11.56
N ALA A 357 6.76 -40.41 -12.30
CA ALA A 357 5.91 -41.58 -12.11
C ALA A 357 6.09 -42.21 -10.72
N ASP A 358 5.03 -42.70 -10.08
CA ASP A 358 5.08 -43.20 -8.69
C ASP A 358 6.15 -44.30 -8.44
N PRO A 359 6.37 -45.27 -9.35
CA PRO A 359 7.44 -46.27 -9.18
C PRO A 359 8.85 -45.66 -9.15
N GLU A 360 9.09 -44.63 -9.95
CA GLU A 360 10.37 -43.92 -10.05
C GLU A 360 10.56 -42.95 -8.88
N TRP A 361 9.49 -42.25 -8.49
CA TRP A 361 9.47 -41.36 -7.34
C TRP A 361 9.94 -42.06 -6.07
N LYS A 362 9.52 -43.32 -5.85
CA LYS A 362 9.91 -44.12 -4.68
C LYS A 362 11.43 -44.20 -4.49
N TYR A 363 12.19 -44.34 -5.57
CA TYR A 363 13.65 -44.54 -5.53
C TYR A 363 14.46 -43.30 -5.87
N LEU A 364 13.82 -42.18 -6.22
CA LEU A 364 14.50 -40.96 -6.68
C LEU A 364 15.57 -40.42 -5.72
N GLN A 365 15.45 -40.65 -4.41
CA GLN A 365 16.49 -40.26 -3.45
C GLN A 365 17.84 -40.98 -3.64
N ARG A 366 17.88 -42.07 -4.42
CA ARG A 366 19.11 -42.80 -4.76
C ARG A 366 19.90 -42.14 -5.90
N SER A 367 19.34 -41.13 -6.55
CA SER A 367 20.06 -40.30 -7.53
C SER A 367 21.21 -39.57 -6.86
N ARG A 368 22.34 -39.47 -7.56
CA ARG A 368 23.61 -38.99 -7.00
C ARG A 368 24.16 -37.83 -7.79
N ASN A 369 25.12 -37.11 -7.19
CA ASN A 369 25.91 -36.08 -7.86
C ASN A 369 25.06 -35.04 -8.62
N TRP A 370 24.00 -34.57 -7.96
CA TRP A 370 23.14 -33.53 -8.49
C TRP A 370 23.93 -32.26 -8.78
N GLY A 371 23.63 -31.62 -9.91
CA GLY A 371 24.22 -30.36 -10.29
C GLY A 371 23.36 -29.58 -11.27
N LEU A 372 23.56 -28.27 -11.28
CA LEU A 372 22.99 -27.37 -12.27
C LEU A 372 24.00 -27.18 -13.40
N LEU A 373 23.57 -27.50 -14.62
CA LEU A 373 24.34 -27.31 -15.84
C LEU A 373 23.92 -25.99 -16.49
N ASN A 374 24.85 -25.06 -16.67
CA ASN A 374 24.57 -23.82 -17.41
C ASN A 374 24.64 -24.04 -18.93
N ASP A 375 24.29 -23.02 -19.70
CA ASP A 375 24.35 -23.05 -21.17
C ASP A 375 25.76 -23.29 -21.74
N LYS A 376 26.80 -23.06 -20.94
CA LYS A 376 28.21 -23.32 -21.29
C LYS A 376 28.65 -24.75 -20.95
N GLY A 377 27.76 -25.58 -20.43
CA GLY A 377 28.06 -26.95 -19.99
C GLY A 377 28.85 -27.04 -18.68
N GLN A 378 28.98 -25.94 -17.92
CA GLN A 378 29.62 -25.96 -16.62
C GLN A 378 28.63 -26.46 -15.56
N LYS A 379 29.04 -27.49 -14.82
CA LYS A 379 28.23 -28.11 -13.76
C LYS A 379 28.58 -27.53 -12.40
N THR A 380 27.58 -26.99 -11.71
CA THR A 380 27.69 -26.55 -10.31
C THR A 380 26.99 -27.57 -9.41
N PRO A 381 27.68 -28.25 -8.47
CA PRO A 381 27.05 -29.19 -7.56
C PRO A 381 25.97 -28.52 -6.70
N VAL A 382 24.82 -29.18 -6.56
CA VAL A 382 23.72 -28.72 -5.69
C VAL A 382 23.21 -29.86 -4.83
N LYS A 383 22.76 -29.56 -3.61
CA LYS A 383 22.10 -30.57 -2.78
C LYS A 383 20.63 -30.59 -3.14
N VAL A 384 20.09 -31.80 -3.35
CA VAL A 384 18.69 -32.02 -3.71
C VAL A 384 18.08 -32.97 -2.69
N LEU A 385 16.97 -32.55 -2.11
CA LEU A 385 16.20 -33.35 -1.16
C LEU A 385 14.79 -33.59 -1.72
N LYS A 386 14.34 -34.84 -1.69
CA LYS A 386 13.01 -35.24 -2.15
C LYS A 386 11.96 -34.93 -1.08
N LEU A 387 10.95 -34.12 -1.41
CA LEU A 387 9.84 -33.79 -0.52
C LEU A 387 8.63 -34.70 -0.80
N GLY A 388 8.54 -35.80 -0.04
CA GLY A 388 7.63 -36.92 -0.30
C GLY A 388 6.15 -36.54 -0.49
N ASN A 389 5.59 -35.72 0.39
CA ASN A 389 4.17 -35.34 0.37
C ASN A 389 3.80 -34.30 -0.70
N GLN A 390 4.78 -33.60 -1.26
CA GLN A 390 4.55 -32.42 -2.13
C GLN A 390 4.87 -32.69 -3.61
N LYS A 391 5.36 -33.89 -3.95
CA LYS A 391 5.95 -34.19 -5.28
C LYS A 391 6.87 -33.06 -5.74
N ALA A 392 7.78 -32.66 -4.87
CA ALA A 392 8.70 -31.55 -5.10
C ALA A 392 10.14 -31.92 -4.70
N LEU A 393 11.11 -31.25 -5.30
CA LEU A 393 12.53 -31.33 -4.96
C LEU A 393 12.94 -30.03 -4.27
N GLU A 394 13.46 -30.12 -3.06
CA GLU A 394 14.12 -28.99 -2.41
C GLU A 394 15.55 -28.88 -2.96
N LEU A 395 15.84 -27.77 -3.64
CA LEU A 395 17.16 -27.44 -4.16
C LEU A 395 17.82 -26.45 -3.20
N ASP A 396 18.99 -26.79 -2.70
CA ASP A 396 19.85 -25.89 -1.91
C ASP A 396 20.97 -25.36 -2.82
N LEU A 397 20.85 -24.09 -3.23
CA LEU A 397 21.77 -23.49 -4.20
C LEU A 397 23.06 -22.94 -3.58
N GLY A 398 23.18 -22.86 -2.25
CA GLY A 398 24.34 -22.22 -1.60
C GLY A 398 24.67 -20.82 -2.16
N LYS A 399 25.78 -20.22 -1.75
CA LYS A 399 26.18 -18.87 -2.22
C LYS A 399 26.90 -18.86 -3.58
N SER A 400 27.10 -20.04 -4.20
CA SER A 400 28.03 -20.23 -5.32
C SER A 400 27.38 -20.27 -6.71
N VAL A 401 26.05 -20.29 -6.81
CA VAL A 401 25.34 -20.36 -8.10
C VAL A 401 25.03 -18.95 -8.61
N ALA A 402 25.53 -18.60 -9.79
CA ALA A 402 25.25 -17.32 -10.44
C ALA A 402 23.83 -17.27 -11.03
N ALA A 403 23.27 -16.08 -11.21
CA ALA A 403 22.00 -15.92 -11.92
C ALA A 403 22.12 -16.39 -13.38
N GLY A 404 21.09 -17.06 -13.90
CA GLY A 404 21.08 -17.65 -15.24
C GLY A 404 20.06 -18.77 -15.36
N ASP A 405 20.01 -19.39 -16.53
CA ASP A 405 19.16 -20.53 -16.82
C ASP A 405 20.00 -21.81 -16.78
N TYR A 406 19.44 -22.84 -16.16
CA TYR A 406 20.16 -24.08 -15.88
C TYR A 406 19.29 -25.30 -16.16
N LYS A 407 19.94 -26.42 -16.47
CA LYS A 407 19.33 -27.75 -16.46
C LYS A 407 19.73 -28.48 -15.20
N LEU A 408 18.77 -29.09 -14.51
CA LEU A 408 19.06 -29.96 -13.37
C LEU A 408 19.50 -31.33 -13.88
N GLN A 409 20.69 -31.77 -13.50
CA GLN A 409 21.25 -33.06 -13.90
C GLN A 409 21.62 -33.89 -12.67
N GLY A 410 21.26 -35.17 -12.71
CA GLY A 410 21.65 -36.17 -11.72
C GLY A 410 22.32 -37.39 -12.37
N PHE A 411 22.79 -38.30 -11.54
CA PHE A 411 23.29 -39.61 -11.96
C PHE A 411 22.41 -40.71 -11.37
N TRP A 412 21.94 -41.60 -12.25
CA TRP A 412 21.30 -42.87 -11.90
C TRP A 412 22.36 -43.96 -12.02
N ASP A 413 22.96 -44.33 -10.89
CA ASP A 413 24.21 -45.09 -10.83
C ASP A 413 25.33 -44.38 -11.63
N TRP A 414 25.66 -44.88 -12.82
CA TRP A 414 26.65 -44.29 -13.74
C TRP A 414 26.02 -43.50 -14.88
N THR A 415 24.71 -43.63 -15.09
CA THR A 415 24.01 -43.00 -16.21
C THR A 415 23.58 -41.59 -15.81
N ALA A 416 24.13 -40.58 -16.47
CA ALA A 416 23.65 -39.21 -16.34
C ALA A 416 22.21 -39.09 -16.89
N PHE A 417 21.38 -38.31 -16.20
CA PHE A 417 20.05 -37.98 -16.67
C PHE A 417 19.73 -36.52 -16.36
N ASP A 418 18.98 -35.90 -17.25
CA ASP A 418 18.56 -34.51 -17.13
C ASP A 418 17.08 -34.46 -16.74
N ALA A 419 16.73 -33.54 -15.85
CA ALA A 419 15.33 -33.17 -15.66
C ALA A 419 14.87 -32.33 -16.85
N GLU A 420 13.70 -32.65 -17.38
CA GLU A 420 13.05 -31.92 -18.45
C GLU A 420 12.46 -30.62 -17.92
N GLY A 421 12.95 -29.50 -18.44
CA GLY A 421 12.53 -28.15 -18.05
C GLY A 421 13.65 -27.35 -17.38
N PRO A 422 13.66 -26.02 -17.56
CA PRO A 422 14.70 -25.16 -17.02
C PRO A 422 14.49 -24.85 -15.53
N ILE A 423 15.60 -24.68 -14.81
CA ILE A 423 15.66 -24.00 -13.52
C ILE A 423 16.19 -22.59 -13.75
N HIS A 424 15.42 -21.60 -13.31
CA HIS A 424 15.77 -20.19 -13.50
C HIS A 424 16.33 -19.61 -12.20
N VAL A 425 17.63 -19.34 -12.16
CA VAL A 425 18.23 -18.67 -11.01
C VAL A 425 18.16 -17.17 -11.22
N ARG A 426 17.47 -16.46 -10.33
CA ARG A 426 17.27 -15.00 -10.42
C ARG A 426 17.57 -14.32 -9.07
N PRO A 427 18.20 -13.14 -9.05
CA PRO A 427 18.47 -12.45 -7.80
C PRO A 427 17.18 -11.95 -7.14
N LEU A 428 17.23 -11.77 -5.81
CA LEU A 428 16.16 -11.12 -5.07
C LEU A 428 16.08 -9.63 -5.44
N SER A 429 14.86 -9.09 -5.52
CA SER A 429 14.65 -7.66 -5.75
C SER A 429 14.93 -6.85 -4.49
N THR A 430 15.45 -5.62 -4.63
CA THR A 430 15.70 -4.71 -3.51
C THR A 430 14.47 -3.92 -3.06
N PHE A 431 13.41 -3.92 -3.88
CA PHE A 431 12.17 -3.17 -3.69
C PHE A 431 12.30 -1.63 -3.55
N GLN A 432 13.46 -1.05 -3.85
CA GLN A 432 13.71 0.40 -3.69
C GLN A 432 12.83 1.30 -4.59
N ASN A 433 12.40 0.81 -5.75
CA ASN A 433 11.58 1.56 -6.71
C ASN A 433 10.10 1.18 -6.64
N VAL A 434 9.71 0.40 -5.63
CA VAL A 434 8.31 -0.02 -5.47
C VAL A 434 7.48 1.14 -4.97
N ARG A 435 6.31 1.30 -5.58
CA ARG A 435 5.28 2.24 -5.15
C ARG A 435 3.90 1.73 -5.50
N LEU A 436 2.88 2.29 -4.87
CA LEU A 436 1.52 2.13 -5.36
C LEU A 436 1.35 2.82 -6.72
N GLU A 437 0.56 2.21 -7.59
CA GLU A 437 0.06 2.91 -8.77
C GLU A 437 -0.74 4.15 -8.35
N PRO A 438 -0.64 5.30 -9.05
CA PRO A 438 -1.31 6.54 -8.63
C PRO A 438 -2.82 6.39 -8.37
N LYS A 439 -3.52 5.64 -9.23
CA LYS A 439 -4.95 5.35 -9.05
C LYS A 439 -5.24 4.52 -7.79
N SER A 440 -4.36 3.56 -7.48
CA SER A 440 -4.46 2.74 -6.28
C SER A 440 -4.21 3.56 -5.01
N GLN A 441 -3.23 4.47 -5.04
CA GLN A 441 -2.96 5.42 -3.96
C GLN A 441 -4.17 6.33 -3.69
N ASP A 442 -4.84 6.83 -4.73
CA ASP A 442 -6.01 7.71 -4.60
C ASP A 442 -7.28 6.99 -4.10
N ALA A 443 -7.33 5.65 -4.23
CA ALA A 443 -8.43 4.82 -3.78
C ALA A 443 -8.36 4.43 -2.30
N LEU A 444 -7.18 4.56 -1.67
CA LEU A 444 -6.99 4.24 -0.25
C LEU A 444 -7.54 5.36 0.63
N ILE A 445 -8.83 5.24 0.97
CA ILE A 445 -9.55 6.18 1.83
C ILE A 445 -9.77 5.55 3.20
N ALA A 446 -9.48 6.28 4.27
CA ALA A 446 -9.74 5.85 5.64
C ALA A 446 -11.20 5.46 5.84
N LYS A 447 -11.44 4.32 6.52
CA LYS A 447 -12.77 3.81 6.88
C LYS A 447 -13.66 3.46 5.66
N ALA A 448 -13.05 3.17 4.49
CA ALA A 448 -13.78 2.80 3.28
C ALA A 448 -13.98 1.28 3.12
N GLY A 449 -13.33 0.46 3.95
CA GLY A 449 -13.37 -1.00 3.90
C GLY A 449 -12.30 -1.60 2.98
N LYS A 450 -12.60 -2.72 2.32
CA LYS A 450 -11.63 -3.47 1.52
C LYS A 450 -11.41 -2.84 0.15
N THR A 451 -10.18 -2.41 -0.10
CA THR A 451 -9.75 -1.77 -1.35
C THR A 451 -8.62 -2.59 -2.00
N PRO A 452 -8.80 -3.06 -3.24
CA PRO A 452 -7.70 -3.63 -4.01
C PRO A 452 -6.77 -2.51 -4.48
N VAL A 453 -5.47 -2.73 -4.32
CA VAL A 453 -4.42 -1.80 -4.74
C VAL A 453 -3.28 -2.54 -5.43
N THR A 454 -2.66 -1.89 -6.41
CA THR A 454 -1.57 -2.48 -7.19
C THR A 454 -0.25 -1.80 -6.86
N LEU A 455 0.75 -2.58 -6.48
CA LEU A 455 2.14 -2.16 -6.36
C LEU A 455 2.85 -2.40 -7.69
N VAL A 456 3.71 -1.46 -8.09
CA VAL A 456 4.49 -1.49 -9.32
C VAL A 456 5.93 -1.06 -9.06
N GLY A 457 6.84 -1.38 -10.00
CA GLY A 457 8.17 -0.77 -10.07
C GLY A 457 9.36 -1.74 -10.06
N THR A 458 9.14 -3.02 -9.75
CA THR A 458 10.19 -4.05 -9.81
C THR A 458 9.59 -5.45 -9.87
N ASP A 459 10.44 -6.48 -9.87
CA ASP A 459 10.05 -7.87 -9.84
C ASP A 459 9.61 -8.32 -8.43
N PHE A 460 8.37 -8.78 -8.31
CA PHE A 460 7.77 -9.29 -7.06
C PHE A 460 7.79 -10.82 -6.94
N GLU A 461 8.43 -11.50 -7.89
CA GLU A 461 8.43 -12.96 -8.02
C GLU A 461 8.67 -13.76 -6.73
N PHE A 462 9.55 -13.25 -5.86
CA PHE A 462 9.95 -13.91 -4.61
C PHE A 462 9.26 -13.35 -3.36
N ALA A 463 8.18 -12.59 -3.51
CA ALA A 463 7.37 -12.12 -2.39
C ALA A 463 6.58 -13.29 -1.76
N GLU A 464 6.74 -13.50 -0.46
CA GLU A 464 6.06 -14.57 0.28
C GLU A 464 5.00 -14.04 1.25
N LYS A 465 5.20 -12.83 1.77
CA LYS A 465 4.34 -12.22 2.77
C LYS A 465 4.29 -10.72 2.58
N VAL A 466 3.11 -10.15 2.72
CA VAL A 466 2.91 -8.70 2.79
C VAL A 466 2.24 -8.39 4.12
N GLN A 467 2.78 -7.45 4.86
CA GLN A 467 2.17 -6.93 6.09
C GLN A 467 2.01 -5.42 5.99
N LEU A 468 1.06 -4.88 6.73
CA LEU A 468 0.77 -3.47 6.84
C LEU A 468 1.14 -2.98 8.24
N LYS A 469 1.77 -1.81 8.32
CA LYS A 469 2.05 -1.13 9.59
C LYS A 469 1.84 0.37 9.47
N LYS A 470 1.34 1.01 10.53
CA LYS A 470 1.27 2.48 10.63
C LYS A 470 2.65 3.05 10.96
N ILE A 471 3.07 4.07 10.22
CA ILE A 471 4.37 4.71 10.44
C ILE A 471 4.26 5.69 11.62
N GLY A 472 5.27 5.71 12.49
CA GLY A 472 5.33 6.62 13.65
C GLY A 472 4.54 6.16 14.88
N ASP A 473 3.90 4.99 14.82
CA ASP A 473 3.26 4.36 15.98
C ASP A 473 4.14 3.20 16.48
N GLU A 474 4.76 3.38 17.66
CA GLU A 474 5.65 2.39 18.27
C GLU A 474 4.91 1.13 18.72
N PHE A 475 3.60 1.22 18.96
CA PHE A 475 2.76 0.11 19.40
C PHE A 475 2.04 -0.58 18.24
N ALA A 476 2.15 -0.06 17.01
CA ALA A 476 1.53 -0.67 15.84
C ALA A 476 2.15 -2.03 15.51
N THR A 477 1.33 -3.08 15.60
CA THR A 477 1.72 -4.44 15.20
C THR A 477 1.50 -4.66 13.70
N PRO A 478 2.47 -5.21 12.94
CA PRO A 478 2.28 -5.50 11.52
C PRO A 478 1.15 -6.51 11.25
N GLN A 479 0.14 -6.10 10.49
CA GLN A 479 -1.02 -6.91 10.16
C GLN A 479 -0.82 -7.60 8.80
N PRO A 480 -1.06 -8.92 8.66
CA PRO A 480 -0.91 -9.60 7.38
C PRO A 480 -1.96 -9.10 6.37
N VAL A 481 -1.52 -8.86 5.13
CA VAL A 481 -2.37 -8.43 4.03
C VAL A 481 -2.34 -9.49 2.94
N ARG A 482 -3.49 -9.73 2.30
CA ARG A 482 -3.57 -10.67 1.17
C ARG A 482 -2.98 -10.01 -0.06
N PHE A 483 -2.19 -10.77 -0.80
CA PHE A 483 -1.64 -10.35 -2.09
C PHE A 483 -1.83 -11.44 -3.14
N ILE A 484 -1.80 -11.02 -4.39
CA ILE A 484 -1.89 -11.87 -5.57
C ILE A 484 -0.77 -11.48 -6.52
N LEU A 485 -0.08 -12.50 -7.02
CA LEU A 485 0.91 -12.40 -8.07
C LEU A 485 0.28 -12.89 -9.37
N PRO A 486 0.23 -12.09 -10.45
CA PRO A 486 -0.47 -12.41 -11.69
C PRO A 486 -0.07 -13.75 -12.32
N LYS A 487 1.20 -14.13 -12.20
CA LYS A 487 1.71 -15.40 -12.73
C LYS A 487 1.69 -16.53 -11.70
N GLY A 488 1.39 -16.24 -10.43
CA GLY A 488 1.62 -17.17 -9.32
C GLY A 488 3.00 -17.00 -8.69
N LEU A 489 3.27 -17.81 -7.66
CA LEU A 489 4.52 -17.77 -6.92
C LEU A 489 5.60 -18.56 -7.67
N ARG A 490 6.75 -17.93 -7.94
CA ARG A 490 7.93 -18.59 -8.52
C ARG A 490 7.75 -19.07 -9.98
N GLU A 491 6.77 -18.51 -10.72
CA GLU A 491 6.44 -18.83 -12.13
C GLU A 491 6.95 -17.79 -13.15
N GLY A 492 7.73 -16.82 -12.70
CA GLY A 492 8.58 -15.94 -13.49
C GLY A 492 8.41 -14.45 -13.17
N PRO A 493 9.32 -13.60 -13.69
CA PRO A 493 9.35 -12.18 -13.35
C PRO A 493 8.01 -11.49 -13.59
N GLN A 494 7.61 -10.68 -12.62
CA GLN A 494 6.32 -9.99 -12.61
C GLN A 494 6.45 -8.61 -11.97
N THR A 495 6.13 -7.59 -12.75
CA THR A 495 6.41 -6.18 -12.43
C THR A 495 5.33 -5.50 -11.59
N HIS A 496 4.28 -6.24 -11.23
CA HIS A 496 3.20 -5.76 -10.39
C HIS A 496 2.70 -6.86 -9.44
N MET A 497 2.14 -6.42 -8.32
CA MET A 497 1.54 -7.24 -7.28
C MET A 497 0.27 -6.55 -6.79
N ASP A 498 -0.84 -7.29 -6.76
CA ASP A 498 -2.10 -6.78 -6.24
C ASP A 498 -2.23 -7.13 -4.76
N VAL A 499 -2.69 -6.19 -3.96
CA VAL A 499 -2.85 -6.30 -2.51
C VAL A 499 -4.24 -5.83 -2.13
N GLN A 500 -4.91 -6.54 -1.23
CA GLN A 500 -6.21 -6.12 -0.70
C GLN A 500 -6.03 -5.49 0.68
N VAL A 501 -6.11 -4.17 0.76
CA VAL A 501 -6.01 -3.43 2.03
C VAL A 501 -7.40 -3.26 2.63
N ASP A 502 -7.60 -3.66 3.88
CA ASP A 502 -8.81 -3.33 4.63
C ASP A 502 -8.61 -2.03 5.39
N THR A 503 -9.29 -0.98 4.95
CA THR A 503 -9.20 0.37 5.51
C THR A 503 -10.27 0.65 6.57
N ALA A 504 -11.15 -0.30 6.90
CA ALA A 504 -12.27 -0.10 7.82
C ALA A 504 -11.84 0.49 9.18
N ASP A 505 -10.75 -0.03 9.72
CA ASP A 505 -10.20 0.38 11.02
C ASP A 505 -8.94 1.25 10.89
N LEU A 506 -8.61 1.70 9.67
CA LEU A 506 -7.45 2.55 9.42
C LEU A 506 -7.83 4.03 9.46
N ASP A 507 -7.10 4.79 10.27
CA ASP A 507 -7.14 6.26 10.23
C ASP A 507 -6.32 6.79 9.06
N ALA A 508 -6.63 8.01 8.63
CA ALA A 508 -5.82 8.72 7.64
C ALA A 508 -4.40 8.96 8.18
N GLY A 509 -3.39 8.81 7.32
CA GLY A 509 -1.99 8.99 7.68
C GLY A 509 -1.04 8.15 6.83
N ASN A 510 0.21 8.06 7.28
CA ASN A 510 1.29 7.37 6.57
C ASN A 510 1.41 5.92 7.06
N TYR A 511 1.53 4.99 6.13
CA TYR A 511 1.63 3.55 6.37
C TYR A 511 2.74 2.96 5.52
N GLU A 512 3.19 1.77 5.89
CA GLU A 512 4.15 1.00 5.10
C GLU A 512 3.65 -0.42 4.87
N PHE A 513 3.92 -0.94 3.69
CA PHE A 513 3.94 -2.37 3.46
C PHE A 513 5.31 -2.93 3.83
N LEU A 514 5.31 -3.96 4.67
CA LEU A 514 6.47 -4.80 4.94
C LEU A 514 6.36 -6.04 4.07
N ILE A 515 7.11 -6.05 2.97
CA ILE A 515 7.14 -7.16 2.01
C ILE A 515 8.29 -8.08 2.38
N SER A 516 7.99 -9.32 2.78
CA SER A 516 8.98 -10.36 3.04
C SER A 516 9.25 -11.17 1.78
N GLN A 517 10.53 -11.36 1.47
CA GLN A 517 10.97 -12.30 0.43
C GLN A 517 11.36 -13.66 1.05
N GLN A 518 11.73 -14.61 0.19
CA GLN A 518 12.21 -15.94 0.59
C GLN A 518 13.47 -15.91 1.48
N ASP A 519 14.23 -14.80 1.54
CA ASP A 519 15.33 -14.64 2.50
C ASP A 519 14.87 -14.25 3.91
N GLY A 520 13.56 -14.09 4.13
CA GLY A 520 12.95 -13.72 5.40
C GLY A 520 13.13 -12.25 5.78
N LYS A 521 13.75 -11.42 4.93
CA LYS A 521 13.91 -10.00 5.21
C LYS A 521 12.69 -9.21 4.80
N ASN A 522 12.38 -8.18 5.58
CA ASN A 522 11.29 -7.26 5.31
C ASN A 522 11.81 -6.02 4.59
N HIS A 523 11.13 -5.62 3.53
CA HIS A 523 11.36 -4.40 2.79
C HIS A 523 10.16 -3.48 2.97
N SER A 524 10.43 -2.22 3.35
CA SER A 524 9.38 -1.22 3.55
C SER A 524 9.03 -0.53 2.24
N VAL A 525 7.74 -0.35 2.00
CA VAL A 525 7.17 0.46 0.92
C VAL A 525 6.13 1.39 1.52
N GLU A 526 6.45 2.67 1.55
CA GLU A 526 5.58 3.70 2.12
C GLU A 526 4.39 4.03 1.21
N PHE A 527 3.26 4.33 1.83
CA PHE A 527 2.06 4.82 1.16
C PHE A 527 1.17 5.62 2.13
N ASN A 528 0.16 6.31 1.59
CA ASN A 528 -0.77 7.09 2.40
C ASN A 528 -2.18 6.49 2.43
N VAL A 529 -2.83 6.52 3.59
CA VAL A 529 -4.29 6.36 3.68
C VAL A 529 -4.88 7.77 3.75
N LEU A 530 -5.68 8.12 2.75
CA LEU A 530 -6.24 9.45 2.59
C LEU A 530 -7.48 9.65 3.46
N PRO A 531 -7.73 10.86 3.99
CA PRO A 531 -9.03 11.17 4.58
C PRO A 531 -10.14 11.11 3.51
N SER A 532 -11.40 11.01 3.94
CA SER A 532 -12.53 11.19 3.02
C SER A 532 -12.40 12.54 2.28
N PRO A 533 -12.75 12.60 0.98
CA PRO A 533 -12.60 13.80 0.16
C PRO A 533 -13.27 15.04 0.76
N PRO A 534 -12.75 16.24 0.46
CA PRO A 534 -13.47 17.49 0.69
C PRO A 534 -14.85 17.48 0.01
N ARG A 535 -15.78 18.24 0.59
CA ARG A 535 -17.12 18.46 0.03
C ARG A 535 -17.43 19.94 0.06
N VAL A 536 -17.93 20.48 -1.04
CA VAL A 536 -18.42 21.85 -1.17
C VAL A 536 -19.95 21.80 -1.33
N ASP A 537 -20.67 22.43 -0.41
CA ASP A 537 -22.13 22.32 -0.26
C ASP A 537 -22.88 23.45 -0.97
N ASP A 538 -22.23 24.58 -1.25
CA ASP A 538 -22.82 25.80 -1.80
C ASP A 538 -22.53 26.04 -3.29
N LEU A 539 -22.39 24.95 -4.05
CA LEU A 539 -22.31 24.98 -5.51
C LEU A 539 -23.72 25.08 -6.17
N PRO A 540 -23.86 25.70 -7.36
CA PRO A 540 -22.81 26.35 -8.15
C PRO A 540 -22.44 27.75 -7.67
N ILE A 541 -21.18 28.14 -7.86
CA ILE A 541 -20.72 29.53 -7.72
C ILE A 541 -21.21 30.31 -8.95
N LEU A 542 -21.83 31.48 -8.74
CA LEU A 542 -22.38 32.31 -9.82
C LEU A 542 -21.44 33.48 -10.12
N ALA A 543 -20.59 33.37 -11.15
CA ALA A 543 -19.62 34.40 -11.48
C ALA A 543 -20.09 35.31 -12.63
N ASN A 544 -20.24 36.60 -12.33
CA ASN A 544 -20.69 37.62 -13.27
C ASN A 544 -19.60 38.06 -14.24
N THR A 545 -19.94 38.14 -15.52
CA THR A 545 -19.07 38.79 -16.52
C THR A 545 -18.98 40.31 -16.28
N GLY A 546 -17.94 40.97 -16.79
CA GLY A 546 -17.75 42.41 -16.63
C GLY A 546 -17.13 42.86 -15.30
N LEU A 547 -16.99 41.96 -14.32
CA LEU A 547 -16.23 42.20 -13.09
C LEU A 547 -14.84 41.56 -13.19
N SER A 548 -13.80 42.32 -12.84
CA SER A 548 -12.41 41.85 -12.88
C SER A 548 -12.06 40.88 -11.75
N THR A 549 -12.70 41.01 -10.59
CA THR A 549 -12.44 40.17 -9.40
C THR A 549 -13.71 40.07 -8.57
N GLN A 550 -14.03 38.85 -8.12
CA GLN A 550 -15.22 38.54 -7.33
C GLN A 550 -14.83 37.66 -6.14
N HIS A 551 -15.45 37.91 -4.99
CA HIS A 551 -15.13 37.22 -3.74
C HIS A 551 -16.31 36.38 -3.26
N TYR A 552 -16.03 35.15 -2.87
CA TYR A 552 -16.98 34.15 -2.39
C TYR A 552 -16.46 33.52 -1.10
N VAL A 553 -17.36 32.92 -0.33
CA VAL A 553 -17.02 32.06 0.80
C VAL A 553 -17.60 30.69 0.49
N LEU A 554 -16.73 29.71 0.23
CA LEU A 554 -17.12 28.32 0.06
C LEU A 554 -17.55 27.74 1.40
N LYS A 555 -18.58 26.91 1.38
CA LYS A 555 -19.09 26.19 2.56
C LYS A 555 -19.08 24.70 2.33
N GLY A 556 -18.76 23.92 3.36
CA GLY A 556 -18.79 22.47 3.27
C GLY A 556 -18.00 21.79 4.37
N ALA A 557 -17.21 20.78 3.99
CA ALA A 557 -16.43 19.99 4.93
C ALA A 557 -15.02 19.70 4.39
N ARG A 558 -14.02 19.81 5.26
CA ARG A 558 -12.60 19.52 4.97
C ARG A 558 -12.04 20.37 3.83
N LEU A 559 -12.52 21.62 3.74
CA LEU A 559 -12.11 22.56 2.69
C LEU A 559 -10.61 22.92 2.78
N ASP A 560 -9.96 22.61 3.91
CA ASP A 560 -8.52 22.73 4.12
C ASP A 560 -7.69 21.71 3.30
N LEU A 561 -8.32 20.61 2.85
CA LEU A 561 -7.68 19.59 2.01
C LEU A 561 -7.53 20.02 0.55
N ILE A 562 -8.30 21.02 0.11
CA ILE A 562 -8.21 21.58 -1.24
C ILE A 562 -6.88 22.32 -1.38
N SER A 563 -6.02 21.87 -2.27
CA SER A 563 -4.73 22.53 -2.54
C SER A 563 -4.85 23.57 -3.65
N LYS A 564 -5.70 23.33 -4.65
CA LYS A 564 -5.88 24.21 -5.81
C LYS A 564 -7.22 23.93 -6.51
N LEU A 565 -7.84 24.97 -7.05
CA LEU A 565 -8.94 24.86 -8.02
C LEU A 565 -8.45 25.30 -9.40
N ASN A 566 -8.95 24.67 -10.46
CA ASN A 566 -8.61 25.01 -11.83
C ASN A 566 -9.82 24.88 -12.76
N ALA A 567 -9.99 25.81 -13.69
CA ALA A 567 -10.99 25.72 -14.74
C ALA A 567 -10.56 26.55 -15.95
N ALA A 568 -11.05 26.19 -17.14
CA ALA A 568 -10.71 26.90 -18.37
C ALA A 568 -11.23 28.35 -18.34
N GLY A 569 -10.34 29.32 -18.59
CA GLY A 569 -10.69 30.74 -18.64
C GLY A 569 -10.96 31.38 -17.27
N VAL A 570 -10.66 30.70 -16.16
CA VAL A 570 -10.93 31.19 -14.80
C VAL A 570 -9.69 31.04 -13.94
N LYS A 571 -9.35 32.09 -13.21
CA LYS A 571 -8.31 32.05 -12.18
C LYS A 571 -8.97 32.06 -10.81
N PHE A 572 -8.64 31.05 -10.01
CA PHE A 572 -9.05 30.91 -8.62
C PHE A 572 -7.89 31.27 -7.70
N ASP A 573 -8.18 32.00 -6.64
CA ASP A 573 -7.28 32.23 -5.53
C ASP A 573 -7.97 31.83 -4.22
N LEU A 574 -7.42 30.81 -3.55
CA LEU A 574 -7.98 30.19 -2.36
C LEU A 574 -7.32 30.77 -1.11
N GLY A 575 -8.11 31.43 -0.26
CA GLY A 575 -7.66 31.85 1.06
C GLY A 575 -7.44 30.65 2.01
N PRO A 576 -7.03 30.89 3.27
CA PRO A 576 -7.00 29.84 4.28
C PRO A 576 -8.42 29.36 4.63
N ALA A 577 -8.57 28.08 4.97
CA ALA A 577 -9.81 27.57 5.57
C ALA A 577 -9.94 28.06 7.03
N ASN A 578 -11.17 28.13 7.54
CA ASN A 578 -11.42 28.37 8.95
C ASN A 578 -10.97 27.18 9.84
N GLN A 579 -11.00 27.34 11.16
CA GLN A 579 -10.51 26.33 12.11
C GLN A 579 -11.20 24.96 11.95
N ASP A 580 -12.51 24.96 11.66
CA ASP A 580 -13.30 23.74 11.48
C ASP A 580 -13.25 23.18 10.05
N ALA A 581 -12.50 23.83 9.15
CA ALA A 581 -12.41 23.53 7.73
C ALA A 581 -13.78 23.44 7.02
N SER A 582 -14.78 24.16 7.52
CA SER A 582 -16.14 24.21 7.00
C SER A 582 -16.38 25.41 6.07
N GLU A 583 -15.54 26.45 6.18
CA GLU A 583 -15.64 27.66 5.37
C GLU A 583 -14.27 28.08 4.84
N ARG A 584 -14.24 28.62 3.61
CA ARG A 584 -13.00 29.07 2.97
C ARG A 584 -13.25 30.18 1.97
N ASN A 585 -12.47 31.25 2.07
CA ASN A 585 -12.55 32.36 1.11
C ASN A 585 -12.03 31.93 -0.27
N LEU A 586 -12.75 32.32 -1.31
CA LEU A 586 -12.39 32.09 -2.70
C LEU A 586 -12.50 33.40 -3.47
N THR A 587 -11.45 33.74 -4.22
CA THR A 587 -11.47 34.83 -5.18
C THR A 587 -11.50 34.26 -6.60
N VAL A 588 -12.42 34.75 -7.42
CA VAL A 588 -12.63 34.31 -8.81
C VAL A 588 -12.33 35.48 -9.75
N GLN A 589 -11.49 35.23 -10.75
CA GLN A 589 -11.20 36.16 -11.83
C GLN A 589 -11.52 35.50 -13.17
N LEU A 590 -12.47 36.07 -13.90
CA LEU A 590 -12.88 35.58 -15.22
C LEU A 590 -11.98 36.19 -16.30
N GLN A 591 -11.48 35.36 -17.21
CA GLN A 591 -10.79 35.82 -18.42
C GLN A 591 -11.82 36.21 -19.50
N ALA A 592 -11.40 37.06 -20.43
CA ALA A 592 -12.27 37.50 -21.53
C ALA A 592 -12.73 36.32 -22.41
N GLY A 593 -13.97 36.38 -22.89
CA GLY A 593 -14.51 35.41 -23.86
C GLY A 593 -15.36 34.28 -23.29
N LEU A 594 -15.56 34.22 -21.97
CA LEU A 594 -16.54 33.31 -21.36
C LEU A 594 -17.98 33.76 -21.68
N LYS A 595 -18.82 32.81 -22.09
CA LYS A 595 -20.21 33.09 -22.48
C LYS A 595 -21.15 33.04 -21.26
N PRO A 596 -22.04 34.02 -21.06
CA PRO A 596 -23.11 33.92 -20.09
C PRO A 596 -23.97 32.66 -20.30
N GLY A 597 -24.41 32.05 -19.20
CA GLY A 597 -25.15 30.80 -19.17
C GLY A 597 -24.29 29.53 -19.23
N ALA A 598 -22.97 29.64 -19.44
CA ALA A 598 -22.09 28.48 -19.45
C ALA A 598 -21.91 27.89 -18.04
N ALA A 599 -22.08 26.57 -17.92
CA ALA A 599 -21.61 25.82 -16.76
C ALA A 599 -20.19 25.32 -17.04
N VAL A 600 -19.27 25.62 -16.12
CA VAL A 600 -17.85 25.33 -16.26
C VAL A 600 -17.47 24.30 -15.19
N PRO A 601 -16.99 23.10 -15.56
CA PRO A 601 -16.50 22.14 -14.60
C PRO A 601 -15.21 22.67 -13.95
N VAL A 602 -15.06 22.38 -12.66
CA VAL A 602 -13.89 22.80 -11.88
C VAL A 602 -13.10 21.56 -11.47
N GLU A 603 -11.81 21.55 -11.81
CA GLU A 603 -10.84 20.58 -11.32
C GLU A 603 -10.39 20.98 -9.91
N GLU A 604 -10.69 20.12 -8.95
CA GLU A 604 -10.33 20.27 -7.55
C GLU A 604 -9.13 19.37 -7.21
N TYR A 605 -7.97 19.99 -6.97
CA TYR A 605 -6.79 19.30 -6.50
C TYR A 605 -6.82 19.19 -4.99
N VAL A 606 -6.63 17.98 -4.49
CA VAL A 606 -6.65 17.67 -3.06
C VAL A 606 -5.27 17.21 -2.61
N LYS A 607 -4.87 17.58 -1.40
CA LYS A 607 -3.58 17.15 -0.81
C LYS A 607 -3.42 15.63 -0.88
N ASN A 608 -2.21 15.19 -1.24
CA ASN A 608 -1.81 13.78 -1.34
C ASN A 608 -2.60 12.92 -2.34
N ARG A 609 -3.44 13.52 -3.20
CA ARG A 609 -4.07 12.85 -4.35
C ARG A 609 -3.29 13.13 -5.62
N SER A 610 -3.23 12.14 -6.51
CA SER A 610 -2.56 12.25 -7.81
C SER A 610 -3.45 12.85 -8.89
N ALA A 611 -4.75 12.48 -8.91
CA ALA A 611 -5.74 13.00 -9.83
C ALA A 611 -6.66 14.03 -9.17
N PRO A 612 -7.03 15.12 -9.86
CA PRO A 612 -8.04 16.06 -9.37
C PRO A 612 -9.42 15.40 -9.33
N LEU A 613 -10.28 15.87 -8.42
CA LEU A 613 -11.70 15.60 -8.43
C LEU A 613 -12.37 16.57 -9.42
N ILE A 614 -13.33 16.09 -10.19
CA ILE A 614 -14.09 16.95 -11.11
C ILE A 614 -15.39 17.33 -10.42
N LEU A 615 -15.57 18.63 -10.20
CA LEU A 615 -16.82 19.19 -9.73
C LEU A 615 -17.61 19.68 -10.96
N ASP A 616 -18.52 18.83 -11.42
CA ASP A 616 -19.43 19.16 -12.52
C ASP A 616 -20.33 20.32 -12.12
N ASP A 617 -20.56 21.25 -13.06
CA ASP A 617 -21.39 22.43 -12.89
C ASP A 617 -21.03 23.31 -11.67
N ALA A 618 -19.79 23.23 -11.15
CA ALA A 618 -19.41 23.97 -9.94
C ALA A 618 -19.35 25.49 -10.11
N LEU A 619 -19.13 25.96 -11.33
CA LEU A 619 -19.11 27.39 -11.66
C LEU A 619 -20.08 27.67 -12.80
N GLN A 620 -21.00 28.60 -12.58
CA GLN A 620 -21.90 29.09 -13.62
C GLN A 620 -21.55 30.53 -13.97
N ILE A 621 -21.30 30.77 -15.25
CA ILE A 621 -21.02 32.10 -15.77
C ILE A 621 -22.33 32.84 -16.00
N THR A 622 -22.49 34.00 -15.39
CA THR A 622 -23.69 34.84 -15.49
C THR A 622 -23.39 36.13 -16.26
N GLY A 623 -24.45 36.81 -16.70
CA GLY A 623 -24.34 38.11 -17.34
C GLY A 623 -23.69 39.17 -16.43
N PRO A 624 -23.33 40.33 -16.98
CA PRO A 624 -22.87 41.46 -16.18
C PRO A 624 -23.98 41.91 -15.23
N LEU A 625 -23.58 42.40 -14.05
CA LEU A 625 -24.52 42.94 -13.08
C LEU A 625 -25.32 44.11 -13.69
N PRO A 626 -26.60 44.27 -13.30
CA PRO A 626 -27.39 45.41 -13.71
C PRO A 626 -26.77 46.70 -13.16
N VAL A 627 -26.85 47.79 -13.91
CA VAL A 627 -26.32 49.10 -13.50
C VAL A 627 -27.32 50.18 -13.84
N ILE A 628 -27.74 50.97 -12.85
CA ILE A 628 -28.51 52.20 -13.08
C ILE A 628 -27.51 53.27 -13.53
N ALA A 629 -27.52 53.61 -14.82
CA ALA A 629 -26.57 54.54 -15.42
C ALA A 629 -26.95 56.00 -15.16
N SER A 630 -28.26 56.29 -15.19
CA SER A 630 -28.81 57.63 -14.93
C SER A 630 -30.26 57.55 -14.48
N SER A 631 -30.69 58.60 -13.77
CA SER A 631 -32.09 58.87 -13.51
C SER A 631 -32.46 60.29 -13.94
N LYS A 632 -33.68 60.47 -14.42
CA LYS A 632 -34.27 61.77 -14.72
C LYS A 632 -35.63 61.87 -14.07
N LEU A 633 -35.71 62.65 -13.00
CA LEU A 633 -36.95 62.87 -12.26
C LEU A 633 -37.71 64.07 -12.80
N SER A 634 -39.04 63.97 -12.79
CA SER A 634 -39.96 65.05 -13.10
C SER A 634 -40.40 65.69 -11.80
N VAL A 635 -39.98 66.94 -11.57
CA VAL A 635 -40.37 67.72 -10.41
C VAL A 635 -41.82 68.22 -10.58
N PRO A 636 -42.65 68.22 -9.51
CA PRO A 636 -43.98 68.82 -9.56
C PRO A 636 -43.96 70.28 -10.01
N ALA A 637 -44.87 70.65 -10.90
CA ALA A 637 -45.01 72.04 -11.32
C ALA A 637 -45.76 72.87 -10.25
N GLY A 638 -45.46 74.17 -10.18
CA GLY A 638 -46.17 75.09 -9.29
C GLY A 638 -45.78 75.01 -7.82
N LEU A 639 -44.62 74.43 -7.49
CA LEU A 639 -44.06 74.51 -6.15
C LEU A 639 -43.78 75.97 -5.78
N GLU A 640 -44.23 76.37 -4.60
CA GLU A 640 -44.04 77.74 -4.09
C GLU A 640 -42.62 78.00 -3.67
N ILE A 641 -41.90 76.97 -3.22
CA ILE A 641 -40.51 77.03 -2.77
C ILE A 641 -39.67 76.17 -3.70
N ALA A 642 -38.56 76.71 -4.19
CA ALA A 642 -37.65 75.99 -5.07
C ALA A 642 -36.92 74.83 -4.37
N LEU A 643 -36.74 73.74 -5.11
CA LEU A 643 -35.93 72.58 -4.72
C LEU A 643 -34.45 72.81 -5.06
N HIS A 644 -33.57 72.21 -4.28
CA HIS A 644 -32.18 72.02 -4.69
C HIS A 644 -32.04 70.80 -5.61
N THR A 645 -30.85 70.65 -6.18
CA THR A 645 -30.50 69.47 -6.97
C THR A 645 -30.64 68.20 -6.12
N ASP A 646 -31.19 67.14 -6.71
CA ASP A 646 -31.40 65.82 -6.10
C ASP A 646 -32.40 65.79 -4.93
N GLU A 647 -33.24 66.82 -4.76
CA GLU A 647 -34.34 66.83 -3.79
C GLU A 647 -35.69 66.53 -4.45
N PHE A 648 -36.60 65.94 -3.67
CA PHE A 648 -37.97 65.70 -4.08
C PHE A 648 -38.95 65.93 -2.91
N PRO A 649 -40.10 66.60 -3.12
CA PRO A 649 -41.03 66.87 -2.04
C PRO A 649 -41.76 65.61 -1.57
N ALA A 650 -41.83 65.41 -0.26
CA ALA A 650 -42.68 64.41 0.37
C ALA A 650 -44.16 64.69 0.08
N GLY A 651 -44.98 63.64 -0.03
CA GLY A 651 -46.42 63.77 -0.29
C GLY A 651 -46.79 63.95 -1.76
N TYR A 652 -45.82 63.90 -2.68
CA TYR A 652 -46.04 63.94 -4.12
C TYR A 652 -45.69 62.61 -4.79
N THR A 653 -46.28 62.36 -5.95
CA THR A 653 -45.89 61.21 -6.78
C THR A 653 -44.60 61.52 -7.54
N LEU A 654 -43.53 60.81 -7.21
CA LEU A 654 -42.26 60.82 -7.91
C LEU A 654 -42.42 60.11 -9.25
N ASN A 655 -42.23 60.86 -10.34
CA ASN A 655 -42.20 60.31 -11.69
C ASN A 655 -40.78 60.43 -12.25
N GLY A 656 -40.19 59.31 -12.65
CA GLY A 656 -38.79 59.24 -13.04
C GLY A 656 -38.53 58.26 -14.16
N MET A 657 -37.59 58.60 -15.03
CA MET A 657 -37.05 57.70 -16.02
C MET A 657 -35.69 57.20 -15.54
N LEU A 658 -35.49 55.89 -15.52
CA LEU A 658 -34.23 55.25 -15.12
C LEU A 658 -33.64 54.57 -16.36
N ASP A 659 -32.40 54.90 -16.69
CA ASP A 659 -31.63 54.20 -17.70
C ASP A 659 -30.82 53.09 -17.01
N VAL A 660 -31.17 51.84 -17.31
CA VAL A 660 -30.64 50.65 -16.63
C VAL A 660 -29.98 49.75 -17.65
N ARG A 661 -28.67 49.55 -17.53
CA ARG A 661 -27.91 48.61 -18.37
C ARG A 661 -27.95 47.21 -17.78
N ASN A 662 -27.83 46.20 -18.64
CA ASN A 662 -27.77 44.78 -18.29
C ASN A 662 -29.02 44.28 -17.55
N MET A 663 -30.18 44.84 -17.89
CA MET A 663 -31.45 44.42 -17.33
C MET A 663 -31.91 43.11 -17.97
N SER A 664 -32.31 42.14 -17.15
CA SER A 664 -32.91 40.88 -17.58
C SER A 664 -34.45 40.99 -17.67
N SER A 665 -35.11 40.02 -18.32
CA SER A 665 -36.58 39.95 -18.36
C SER A 665 -37.25 39.66 -17.01
N LYS A 666 -36.47 39.22 -16.00
CA LYS A 666 -36.94 38.91 -14.64
C LYS A 666 -36.52 39.97 -13.63
N SER A 667 -36.01 41.11 -14.10
CA SER A 667 -35.48 42.13 -13.22
C SER A 667 -36.57 42.74 -12.35
N THR A 668 -36.22 43.09 -11.13
CA THR A 668 -37.07 43.81 -10.20
C THR A 668 -36.36 45.07 -9.73
N LEU A 669 -37.11 46.13 -9.52
CA LEU A 669 -36.60 47.38 -8.93
C LEU A 669 -36.94 47.35 -7.44
N GLU A 670 -35.91 47.42 -6.61
CA GLU A 670 -36.07 47.54 -5.16
C GLU A 670 -35.87 49.01 -4.77
N LEU A 671 -36.82 49.57 -4.03
CA LEU A 671 -36.79 50.94 -3.52
C LEU A 671 -36.77 50.93 -2.00
N ALA A 672 -35.86 51.69 -1.40
CA ALA A 672 -35.79 51.89 0.05
C ALA A 672 -35.13 53.22 0.41
N CYS A 673 -35.36 53.69 1.63
CA CYS A 673 -34.55 54.76 2.19
C CYS A 673 -33.14 54.25 2.53
N SER A 674 -32.12 55.07 2.34
CA SER A 674 -30.74 54.75 2.71
C SER A 674 -30.66 54.27 4.17
N GLY A 675 -30.19 53.04 4.38
CA GLY A 675 -30.07 52.40 5.70
C GLY A 675 -31.33 51.71 6.21
N ASP A 676 -32.44 51.74 5.48
CA ASP A 676 -33.67 51.03 5.81
C ASP A 676 -33.67 49.61 5.18
N PRO A 677 -33.86 48.52 5.96
CA PRO A 677 -33.99 47.17 5.41
C PRO A 677 -35.33 46.92 4.68
N ALA A 678 -36.33 47.80 4.81
CA ALA A 678 -37.63 47.65 4.18
C ALA A 678 -37.57 48.02 2.67
N LEU A 679 -37.35 47.00 1.83
CA LEU A 679 -37.32 47.15 0.37
C LEU A 679 -38.71 46.95 -0.24
N HIS A 680 -39.21 47.97 -0.93
CA HIS A 680 -40.35 47.82 -1.84
C HIS A 680 -39.85 47.21 -3.14
N GLN A 681 -40.24 45.97 -3.44
CA GLN A 681 -39.90 45.29 -4.69
C GLN A 681 -40.98 45.51 -5.74
N LEU A 682 -40.62 46.13 -6.85
CA LEU A 682 -41.50 46.45 -7.98
C LEU A 682 -41.09 45.62 -9.19
N ARG A 683 -42.08 45.02 -9.88
CA ARG A 683 -41.85 44.32 -11.14
C ARG A 683 -42.19 45.20 -12.34
N PRO A 684 -41.42 45.15 -13.44
CA PRO A 684 -41.82 45.82 -14.68
C PRO A 684 -43.20 45.34 -15.15
N GLY A 685 -44.09 46.29 -15.45
CA GLY A 685 -45.49 46.08 -15.80
C GLY A 685 -46.46 46.09 -14.60
N GLU A 686 -45.96 46.19 -13.37
CA GLU A 686 -46.78 46.24 -12.16
C GLU A 686 -47.30 47.66 -11.90
N GLN A 687 -48.58 47.76 -11.56
CA GLN A 687 -49.25 49.01 -11.20
C GLN A 687 -50.17 48.79 -10.01
N THR A 688 -50.01 49.62 -8.99
CA THR A 688 -50.83 49.66 -7.77
C THR A 688 -51.32 51.10 -7.52
N SER A 689 -52.02 51.32 -6.41
CA SER A 689 -52.38 52.68 -5.99
C SER A 689 -51.19 53.51 -5.49
N LYS A 690 -50.06 52.88 -5.15
CA LYS A 690 -48.88 53.55 -4.57
C LYS A 690 -47.69 53.63 -5.52
N TYR A 691 -47.64 52.79 -6.55
CA TYR A 691 -46.56 52.83 -7.53
C TYR A 691 -46.98 52.24 -8.88
N SER A 692 -46.23 52.60 -9.92
CA SER A 692 -46.29 51.98 -11.24
C SER A 692 -44.87 51.88 -11.78
N LEU A 693 -44.47 50.70 -12.26
CA LEU A 693 -43.20 50.50 -12.94
C LEU A 693 -43.46 49.99 -14.35
N GLN A 694 -43.07 50.76 -15.35
CA GLN A 694 -43.24 50.38 -16.76
C GLN A 694 -41.87 50.27 -17.44
N GLN A 695 -41.69 49.25 -18.25
CA GLN A 695 -40.52 49.14 -19.10
C GLN A 695 -40.82 49.78 -20.45
N LEU A 696 -40.12 50.88 -20.77
CA LEU A 696 -40.31 51.61 -22.02
C LEU A 696 -39.47 51.04 -23.16
N SER A 697 -38.27 50.55 -22.84
CA SER A 697 -37.36 49.86 -23.75
C SER A 697 -36.53 48.83 -23.00
N GLN A 698 -35.62 48.13 -23.69
CA GLN A 698 -34.77 47.12 -23.05
C GLN A 698 -33.96 47.67 -21.87
N ASP A 699 -33.50 48.92 -21.95
CA ASP A 699 -32.62 49.55 -20.95
C ASP A 699 -33.26 50.76 -20.26
N GLN A 700 -34.59 50.89 -20.29
CA GLN A 700 -35.27 52.06 -19.74
C GLN A 700 -36.54 51.72 -18.97
N LEU A 701 -36.61 52.19 -17.73
CA LEU A 701 -37.75 52.05 -16.84
C LEU A 701 -38.39 53.42 -16.57
N PHE A 702 -39.71 53.45 -16.52
CA PHE A 702 -40.49 54.56 -16.02
C PHE A 702 -41.07 54.19 -14.65
N LEU A 703 -40.68 54.93 -13.62
CA LEU A 703 -41.13 54.79 -12.25
C LEU A 703 -42.12 55.90 -11.92
N SER A 704 -43.28 55.52 -11.40
CA SER A 704 -44.18 56.39 -10.66
C SER A 704 -44.29 55.85 -9.24
N TYR A 705 -44.00 56.66 -8.22
CA TYR A 705 -43.96 56.21 -6.82
C TYR A 705 -44.52 57.27 -5.89
N ASP A 706 -45.47 56.90 -5.04
CA ASP A 706 -46.04 57.78 -4.02
C ASP A 706 -45.07 57.93 -2.84
N THR A 707 -44.59 59.16 -2.62
CA THR A 707 -43.62 59.46 -1.55
C THR A 707 -44.28 59.81 -0.22
N SER A 708 -45.62 59.77 -0.12
CA SER A 708 -46.36 60.19 1.08
C SER A 708 -46.01 59.41 2.35
N ASP A 709 -45.65 58.13 2.20
CA ASP A 709 -45.29 57.26 3.32
C ASP A 709 -43.79 57.32 3.68
N LEU A 710 -42.97 58.07 2.91
CA LEU A 710 -41.54 58.17 3.15
C LEU A 710 -41.22 59.23 4.22
N PRO A 711 -40.30 58.95 5.15
CA PRO A 711 -39.90 59.95 6.14
C PRO A 711 -39.14 61.12 5.49
N ALA A 712 -39.36 62.32 6.01
CA ALA A 712 -38.58 63.49 5.62
C ALA A 712 -37.10 63.29 5.98
N GLY A 713 -36.21 63.62 5.04
CA GLY A 713 -34.77 63.34 5.11
C GLY A 713 -34.35 61.99 4.52
N CYS A 714 -35.29 61.19 4.00
CA CYS A 714 -34.98 59.92 3.34
C CYS A 714 -34.19 60.12 2.05
N GLY A 715 -32.98 59.57 1.96
CA GLY A 715 -32.28 59.37 0.68
C GLY A 715 -32.85 58.14 -0.02
N LEU A 716 -33.82 58.32 -0.91
CA LEU A 716 -34.47 57.23 -1.64
C LEU A 716 -33.46 56.59 -2.60
N GLN A 717 -33.21 55.30 -2.42
CA GLN A 717 -32.31 54.51 -3.25
C GLN A 717 -33.06 53.48 -4.09
N ALA A 718 -32.53 53.24 -5.27
CA ALA A 718 -32.96 52.22 -6.20
C ALA A 718 -31.86 51.17 -6.38
N ILE A 719 -32.27 49.89 -6.35
CA ILE A 719 -31.43 48.74 -6.66
C ILE A 719 -32.16 47.91 -7.70
N VAL A 720 -31.49 47.56 -8.80
CA VAL A 720 -32.05 46.60 -9.77
C VAL A 720 -31.53 45.21 -9.43
N SER A 721 -32.43 44.25 -9.27
CA SER A 721 -32.09 42.84 -9.03
C SER A 721 -32.48 41.97 -10.22
N ASN A 722 -31.50 41.25 -10.79
CA ASN A 722 -31.71 40.19 -11.78
C ASN A 722 -31.98 38.82 -11.10
N GLY A 723 -32.43 38.82 -9.85
CA GLY A 723 -32.63 37.60 -9.06
C GLY A 723 -31.30 36.94 -8.69
N ARG A 724 -31.10 35.67 -9.11
CA ARG A 724 -29.90 34.89 -8.79
C ARG A 724 -28.64 35.42 -9.47
N GLU A 725 -28.78 36.18 -10.55
CA GLU A 725 -27.65 36.76 -11.28
C GLU A 725 -27.03 37.98 -10.59
N GLY A 726 -27.64 38.46 -9.49
CA GLY A 726 -27.09 39.53 -8.67
C GLY A 726 -27.89 40.84 -8.75
N LYS A 727 -27.37 41.84 -8.05
CA LYS A 727 -27.98 43.16 -7.86
C LYS A 727 -27.03 44.26 -8.30
N SER A 728 -27.58 45.40 -8.70
CA SER A 728 -26.81 46.62 -8.93
C SER A 728 -26.29 47.18 -7.60
N ASP A 729 -25.30 48.05 -7.67
CA ASP A 729 -25.01 48.95 -6.56
C ASP A 729 -26.24 49.86 -6.29
N PRO A 730 -26.46 50.30 -5.04
CA PRO A 730 -27.51 51.26 -4.72
C PRO A 730 -27.30 52.59 -5.44
N TYR A 731 -28.33 53.07 -6.13
CA TYR A 731 -28.34 54.35 -6.81
C TYR A 731 -29.29 55.32 -6.10
N THR A 732 -28.81 56.51 -5.71
CA THR A 732 -29.66 57.50 -5.03
C THR A 732 -30.53 58.22 -6.06
N LEU A 733 -31.85 58.07 -5.94
CA LEU A 733 -32.83 58.74 -6.81
C LEU A 733 -33.07 60.18 -6.39
N ALA A 734 -33.38 60.41 -5.11
CA ALA A 734 -33.67 61.73 -4.57
C ALA A 734 -33.59 61.73 -3.03
N HIS A 735 -33.39 62.92 -2.46
CA HIS A 735 -33.58 63.21 -1.05
C HIS A 735 -35.00 63.74 -0.83
N ILE A 736 -35.80 62.98 -0.09
CA ILE A 736 -37.17 63.33 0.21
C ILE A 736 -37.17 64.43 1.27
N ILE A 737 -37.70 65.60 0.94
CA ILE A 737 -37.80 66.73 1.86
C ILE A 737 -39.26 67.14 2.08
N ARG A 738 -39.58 67.60 3.29
CA ARG A 738 -40.89 68.18 3.58
C ARG A 738 -40.85 69.67 3.26
N ILE A 739 -41.68 70.11 2.31
CA ILE A 739 -41.73 71.51 1.87
C ILE A 739 -42.99 72.17 2.44
N PRO A 740 -42.89 73.34 3.08
CA PRO A 740 -44.06 74.11 3.48
C PRO A 740 -44.85 74.61 2.29
N SER A 741 -46.17 74.68 2.45
CA SER A 741 -47.06 75.37 1.52
C SER A 741 -47.51 76.67 2.15
N ILE A 742 -47.49 77.76 1.39
CA ILE A 742 -47.83 79.12 1.81
C ILE A 742 -48.99 79.59 0.94
N ASP A 743 -50.20 79.42 1.47
CA ASP A 743 -51.46 79.81 0.83
C ASP A 743 -51.71 81.33 0.87
N GLY A 744 -51.07 82.07 1.78
CA GLY A 744 -51.25 83.51 1.91
C GLY A 744 -50.03 84.24 2.48
N PHE A 745 -49.86 85.49 2.05
CA PHE A 745 -48.76 86.35 2.43
C PHE A 745 -49.23 87.80 2.55
N ASP A 746 -49.41 88.25 3.79
CA ASP A 746 -50.05 89.54 4.09
C ASP A 746 -49.25 90.38 5.09
N VAL A 747 -49.46 91.70 5.03
CA VAL A 747 -48.89 92.66 5.98
C VAL A 747 -49.87 92.86 7.12
N THR A 748 -49.42 92.57 8.34
CA THR A 748 -50.27 92.64 9.55
C THR A 748 -49.92 93.80 10.47
N GLY A 749 -48.73 94.40 10.33
CA GLY A 749 -48.34 95.58 11.10
C GLY A 749 -46.90 96.03 10.89
N LYS A 750 -46.40 96.87 11.80
CA LYS A 750 -44.98 97.24 11.91
C LYS A 750 -44.47 96.93 13.32
N SER A 751 -43.26 96.38 13.39
CA SER A 751 -42.55 96.08 14.62
C SER A 751 -41.99 97.35 15.26
N ALA A 752 -41.62 97.28 16.53
CA ALA A 752 -40.96 98.35 17.28
C ALA A 752 -39.67 98.85 16.59
N ASP A 753 -38.98 97.97 15.86
CA ASP A 753 -37.74 98.26 15.12
C ASP A 753 -37.98 98.72 13.66
N ALA A 754 -39.19 99.24 13.36
CA ALA A 754 -39.63 99.72 12.04
C ALA A 754 -39.65 98.68 10.90
N LEU A 755 -39.39 97.39 11.19
CA LEU A 755 -39.59 96.27 10.28
C LEU A 755 -41.08 96.01 10.05
N ASN A 756 -41.44 95.51 8.87
CA ASN A 756 -42.81 95.09 8.56
C ASN A 756 -43.09 93.74 9.21
N ILE A 757 -44.20 93.64 9.94
CA ILE A 757 -44.71 92.37 10.49
C ILE A 757 -45.56 91.73 9.40
N LEU A 758 -45.03 90.69 8.81
CA LEU A 758 -45.66 89.92 7.75
C LEU A 758 -46.17 88.61 8.33
N THR A 759 -47.33 88.16 7.86
CA THR A 759 -47.89 86.86 8.23
C THR A 759 -47.93 85.98 7.00
N LEU A 760 -47.28 84.82 7.09
CA LEU A 760 -47.39 83.72 6.16
C LEU A 760 -48.50 82.80 6.69
N THR A 761 -49.50 82.49 5.87
CA THR A 761 -50.53 81.49 6.20
C THR A 761 -50.37 80.29 5.29
N GLY A 762 -50.48 79.08 5.82
CA GLY A 762 -50.29 77.86 5.05
C GLY A 762 -50.08 76.64 5.91
N ARG A 763 -49.32 75.65 5.43
CA ARG A 763 -49.07 74.37 6.11
C ARG A 763 -47.59 74.09 6.24
N ASP A 764 -47.25 73.31 7.26
CA ASP A 764 -45.89 72.88 7.58
C ASP A 764 -44.91 74.07 7.74
N LEU A 765 -45.43 75.23 8.14
CA LEU A 765 -44.66 76.47 8.28
C LEU A 765 -43.58 76.34 9.36
N GLU A 766 -43.68 75.34 10.24
CA GLU A 766 -42.62 75.02 11.21
C GLU A 766 -41.29 74.68 10.55
N MET A 767 -41.30 74.29 9.26
CA MET A 767 -40.10 73.96 8.50
C MET A 767 -39.31 75.19 8.08
N ILE A 768 -39.87 76.40 8.12
CA ILE A 768 -39.17 77.65 7.76
C ILE A 768 -38.32 78.12 8.94
N ASP A 769 -37.02 78.29 8.71
CA ASP A 769 -36.06 78.79 9.69
C ASP A 769 -35.83 80.31 9.55
N LYS A 770 -35.54 80.75 8.31
CA LYS A 770 -35.25 82.14 7.97
C LYS A 770 -36.02 82.58 6.74
N VAL A 771 -36.25 83.89 6.64
CA VAL A 771 -36.86 84.53 5.47
C VAL A 771 -36.10 85.80 5.10
N GLY A 772 -36.13 86.19 3.82
CA GLY A 772 -35.42 87.38 3.33
C GLY A 772 -35.86 87.82 1.94
N TRP A 773 -35.42 89.00 1.50
CA TRP A 773 -35.69 89.50 0.14
C TRP A 773 -34.56 89.18 -0.85
N ASP A 774 -33.44 88.66 -0.36
CA ASP A 774 -32.27 88.28 -1.14
C ASP A 774 -31.67 86.98 -0.58
N PRO A 775 -30.86 86.25 -1.37
CA PRO A 775 -30.30 84.97 -0.96
C PRO A 775 -29.11 85.08 0.02
N ALA A 776 -28.60 86.28 0.32
CA ALA A 776 -27.39 86.50 1.12
C ALA A 776 -27.68 86.85 2.59
N GLY A 777 -28.85 87.41 2.90
CA GLY A 777 -29.22 87.86 4.25
C GLY A 777 -30.64 87.45 4.68
N GLY A 778 -30.77 86.26 5.28
CA GLY A 778 -32.01 85.82 5.91
C GLY A 778 -32.14 86.29 7.36
N ILE A 779 -33.32 86.77 7.75
CA ILE A 779 -33.69 87.08 9.13
C ILE A 779 -34.42 85.86 9.72
N GLU A 780 -34.07 85.48 10.95
CA GLU A 780 -34.71 84.37 11.65
C GLU A 780 -36.22 84.62 11.83
N SER A 781 -37.01 83.59 11.60
CA SER A 781 -38.45 83.62 11.89
C SER A 781 -38.65 83.85 13.40
N THR A 782 -39.39 84.89 13.76
CA THR A 782 -39.45 85.40 15.15
C THR A 782 -40.55 84.74 15.99
N GLY A 783 -41.38 83.86 15.40
CA GLY A 783 -42.46 83.14 16.09
C GLY A 783 -42.54 81.67 15.70
N LEU A 784 -43.08 80.83 16.59
CA LEU A 784 -43.53 79.48 16.24
C LEU A 784 -44.86 79.59 15.47
N PRO A 785 -45.11 78.76 14.45
CA PRO A 785 -46.39 78.76 13.75
C PRO A 785 -47.55 78.48 14.72
N SER A 786 -48.62 79.26 14.61
CA SER A 786 -49.84 79.06 15.40
C SER A 786 -50.96 78.50 14.52
N ALA A 787 -51.68 77.49 15.00
CA ALA A 787 -52.81 76.91 14.27
C ALA A 787 -53.96 77.92 14.12
N LEU A 788 -54.58 77.98 12.93
CA LEU A 788 -55.73 78.82 12.65
C LEU A 788 -57.04 78.12 13.09
N PRO A 789 -57.85 78.73 13.98
CA PRO A 789 -59.06 78.09 14.49
C PRO A 789 -60.06 77.73 13.38
N GLY A 790 -60.42 76.45 13.28
CA GLY A 790 -61.45 75.95 12.35
C GLY A 790 -60.97 75.63 10.92
N GLN A 791 -59.69 75.82 10.61
CA GLN A 791 -59.11 75.61 9.26
C GLN A 791 -58.16 74.39 9.17
N GLY A 792 -58.43 73.35 9.97
CA GLY A 792 -57.70 72.08 9.89
C GLY A 792 -56.22 72.21 10.28
N GLN A 793 -55.31 71.90 9.33
CA GLN A 793 -53.85 71.92 9.51
C GLN A 793 -53.21 73.27 9.12
N GLU A 794 -54.01 74.30 8.81
CA GLU A 794 -53.48 75.61 8.47
C GLU A 794 -52.89 76.32 9.71
N GLN A 795 -51.75 76.96 9.47
CA GLN A 795 -50.93 77.66 10.43
C GLN A 795 -50.66 79.08 9.94
N SER A 796 -50.40 79.98 10.87
CA SER A 796 -49.85 81.31 10.59
C SER A 796 -48.46 81.45 11.21
N LEU A 797 -47.48 81.88 10.42
CA LEU A 797 -46.12 82.20 10.84
C LEU A 797 -45.86 83.70 10.67
N THR A 798 -45.55 84.38 11.77
CA THR A 798 -45.20 85.80 11.75
C THR A 798 -43.70 85.98 11.54
N VAL A 799 -43.35 86.82 10.56
CA VAL A 799 -41.96 87.14 10.21
C VAL A 799 -41.77 88.64 10.11
N ASN A 800 -40.58 89.13 10.52
CA ASN A 800 -40.24 90.54 10.50
C ASN A 800 -39.23 90.80 9.39
N LEU A 801 -39.63 91.54 8.35
CA LEU A 801 -38.76 91.86 7.21
C LEU A 801 -38.68 93.38 6.95
N PRO A 802 -37.55 93.89 6.45
CA PRO A 802 -37.44 95.28 6.02
C PRO A 802 -38.31 95.55 4.78
N ASP A 803 -38.37 96.82 4.36
CA ASP A 803 -39.06 97.18 3.12
C ASP A 803 -38.43 96.44 1.91
N PRO A 804 -39.23 95.93 0.96
CA PRO A 804 -38.71 95.18 -0.17
C PRO A 804 -37.84 96.05 -1.07
N PRO A 805 -36.78 95.50 -1.68
CA PRO A 805 -35.88 96.27 -2.56
C PRO A 805 -36.54 96.70 -3.88
N ALA A 806 -37.64 96.04 -4.27
CA ALA A 806 -38.41 96.36 -5.48
C ALA A 806 -39.89 96.00 -5.31
N PRO A 807 -40.82 96.60 -6.09
CA PRO A 807 -42.26 96.30 -6.03
C PRO A 807 -42.63 94.82 -6.24
N HIS A 808 -41.78 94.05 -6.92
CA HIS A 808 -41.94 92.63 -7.17
C HIS A 808 -40.76 91.82 -6.63
N ALA A 809 -40.23 92.21 -5.47
CA ALA A 809 -39.21 91.43 -4.78
C ALA A 809 -39.77 90.05 -4.42
N ILE A 810 -39.01 89.00 -4.73
CA ILE A 810 -39.34 87.62 -4.39
C ILE A 810 -38.91 87.34 -2.95
N LEU A 811 -39.76 86.64 -2.20
CA LEU A 811 -39.41 86.13 -0.88
C LEU A 811 -38.46 84.95 -1.04
N TYR A 812 -37.37 84.94 -0.27
CA TYR A 812 -36.48 83.80 -0.09
C TYR A 812 -36.73 83.17 1.27
N VAL A 813 -36.70 81.85 1.34
CA VAL A 813 -36.87 81.08 2.57
C VAL A 813 -35.70 80.13 2.77
N TRP A 814 -35.33 79.88 4.01
CA TRP A 814 -34.43 78.81 4.40
C TRP A 814 -35.24 77.82 5.20
N LEU A 815 -35.27 76.56 4.78
CA LEU A 815 -35.85 75.51 5.61
C LEU A 815 -34.87 75.16 6.73
N ARG A 816 -35.39 74.58 7.82
CA ARG A 816 -34.55 74.14 8.94
C ARG A 816 -33.48 73.16 8.46
N GLY A 817 -32.22 73.53 8.63
CA GLY A 817 -31.06 72.76 8.17
C GLY A 817 -30.49 73.20 6.82
N ASP A 818 -31.18 74.08 6.07
CA ASP A 818 -30.64 74.64 4.83
C ASP A 818 -29.48 75.59 5.10
N MET A 819 -28.40 75.44 4.32
CA MET A 819 -27.30 76.41 4.31
C MET A 819 -27.47 77.52 3.27
N ALA A 820 -28.40 77.35 2.32
CA ALA A 820 -28.64 78.26 1.20
C ALA A 820 -30.12 78.64 1.11
N ALA A 821 -30.39 79.84 0.61
CA ALA A 821 -31.74 80.36 0.45
C ALA A 821 -32.45 79.71 -0.74
N ARG A 822 -33.74 79.43 -0.59
CA ARG A 822 -34.62 78.97 -1.66
C ARG A 822 -35.48 80.13 -2.15
N PRO A 823 -35.44 80.50 -3.44
CA PRO A 823 -36.39 81.45 -3.97
C PRO A 823 -37.80 80.87 -3.90
N THR A 824 -38.78 81.73 -3.65
CA THR A 824 -40.20 81.37 -3.74
C THR A 824 -40.86 81.97 -4.97
N ASN A 825 -42.13 81.64 -5.21
CA ASN A 825 -42.98 82.36 -6.16
C ASN A 825 -43.79 83.50 -5.51
N LEU A 826 -43.55 83.80 -4.23
CA LEU A 826 -44.25 84.84 -3.48
C LEU A 826 -43.58 86.20 -3.69
N TYR A 827 -44.38 87.16 -4.12
CA TYR A 827 -43.95 88.55 -4.26
C TYR A 827 -44.32 89.37 -3.03
N ALA A 828 -43.55 90.41 -2.75
CA ALA A 828 -43.88 91.39 -1.74
C ALA A 828 -45.34 91.87 -1.89
N PRO A 829 -46.15 91.89 -0.81
CA PRO A 829 -47.53 92.36 -0.87
C PRO A 829 -47.58 93.78 -1.41
N ALA A 830 -48.55 94.07 -2.29
CA ALA A 830 -48.66 95.38 -2.94
C ALA A 830 -48.84 96.57 -1.96
N SER A 831 -49.21 96.27 -0.71
CA SER A 831 -49.30 97.24 0.38
C SER A 831 -47.94 97.72 0.92
N LEU A 832 -46.85 96.99 0.64
CA LEU A 832 -45.49 97.41 1.01
C LEU A 832 -44.94 98.41 0.00
N LYS A 833 -44.38 99.51 0.51
CA LYS A 833 -43.65 100.46 -0.34
C LYS A 833 -42.23 99.93 -0.57
N PRO A 834 -41.71 99.94 -1.82
CA PRO A 834 -40.30 99.64 -2.05
C PRO A 834 -39.43 100.62 -1.28
N ALA A 835 -38.28 100.17 -0.81
CA ALA A 835 -37.26 101.08 -0.31
C ALA A 835 -36.94 102.13 -1.41
N GLY A 836 -37.07 103.42 -1.10
CA GLY A 836 -36.76 104.50 -2.04
C GLY A 836 -35.29 104.41 -2.51
N PRO A 837 -34.94 104.97 -3.68
CA PRO A 837 -33.57 104.88 -4.21
C PRO A 837 -32.59 105.55 -3.25
N ALA A 838 -31.93 104.75 -2.41
CA ALA A 838 -30.78 105.21 -1.65
C ALA A 838 -29.63 105.38 -2.64
N SER A 839 -29.18 106.63 -2.80
CA SER A 839 -27.90 106.97 -3.41
C SER A 839 -26.78 106.12 -2.81
N THR A 840 -26.04 105.50 -3.71
CA THR A 840 -24.88 104.60 -3.55
C THR A 840 -23.78 105.11 -2.58
N PRO A 841 -22.86 104.21 -2.20
CA PRO A 841 -21.61 104.22 -2.93
C PRO A 841 -21.29 102.88 -3.57
N VAL A 842 -20.91 102.97 -4.85
CA VAL A 842 -20.15 101.97 -5.59
C VAL A 842 -18.94 101.59 -4.75
N SER A 843 -18.92 100.37 -4.23
CA SER A 843 -17.69 99.73 -3.78
C SER A 843 -17.34 98.68 -4.81
N THR A 844 -16.39 99.07 -5.66
CA THR A 844 -15.37 98.24 -6.32
C THR A 844 -15.74 96.81 -6.68
N ALA A 845 -15.89 96.62 -7.99
CA ALA A 845 -15.71 95.36 -8.69
C ALA A 845 -14.46 94.61 -8.17
N LEU A 846 -14.68 93.42 -7.62
CA LEU A 846 -13.68 92.35 -7.61
C LEU A 846 -13.83 91.53 -8.90
N PRO A 847 -12.73 91.12 -9.52
CA PRO A 847 -12.74 90.54 -10.87
C PRO A 847 -13.35 89.13 -10.89
N LEU A 848 -14.01 88.81 -12.00
CA LEU A 848 -14.35 87.44 -12.37
C LEU A 848 -13.09 86.56 -12.31
N PRO A 849 -13.13 85.37 -11.69
CA PRO A 849 -12.24 84.30 -12.10
C PRO A 849 -12.66 83.89 -13.53
N SER A 850 -11.77 84.13 -14.48
CA SER A 850 -11.85 83.54 -15.81
C SER A 850 -11.91 82.01 -15.69
N LEU A 851 -12.97 81.42 -16.23
CA LEU A 851 -12.98 80.01 -16.62
C LEU A 851 -11.76 79.72 -17.52
N PRO A 852 -10.96 78.68 -17.24
CA PRO A 852 -10.05 78.15 -18.24
C PRO A 852 -10.86 77.57 -19.42
N PRO A 853 -10.36 77.65 -20.66
CA PRO A 853 -11.04 77.06 -21.81
C PRO A 853 -11.17 75.53 -21.65
N PRO A 854 -12.18 74.91 -22.30
CA PRO A 854 -12.35 73.47 -22.29
C PRO A 854 -11.15 72.80 -22.94
N SER A 855 -10.48 71.92 -22.19
CA SER A 855 -9.53 70.96 -22.75
C SER A 855 -10.34 69.90 -23.49
N LEU A 856 -10.19 69.85 -24.81
CA LEU A 856 -10.61 68.72 -25.63
C LEU A 856 -9.92 67.44 -25.13
N PRO A 857 -10.63 66.34 -24.87
CA PRO A 857 -10.00 65.04 -24.75
C PRO A 857 -9.44 64.63 -26.11
N GLN A 858 -8.12 64.39 -26.15
CA GLN A 858 -7.46 63.69 -27.25
C GLN A 858 -8.07 62.29 -27.40
N LEU A 859 -8.49 61.96 -28.62
CA LEU A 859 -8.71 60.60 -29.06
C LEU A 859 -7.40 59.81 -28.95
N PRO A 860 -7.39 58.61 -28.32
CA PRO A 860 -6.31 57.66 -28.55
C PRO A 860 -6.51 56.98 -29.92
N ASN A 861 -5.45 57.02 -30.73
CA ASN A 861 -5.21 56.02 -31.77
C ASN A 861 -4.87 54.68 -31.11
#